data_AF-A0A2W4T8X9-F1
#
_entry.id   AF-A0A2W4T8X9-F1
#
_cell.length_a   1.000
_cell.length_b   1.000
_cell.length_c   1.000
_cell.angle_alpha   90.00
_cell.angle_beta   90.00
_cell.angle_gamma   90.00
#
_symmetry.space_group_name_H-M   'P 1'
#
loop_
_entity.id
_entity.type
_entity.pdbx_description
1 polymer ?
#
loop_
_entity_poly.entity_id
_entity_poly.type
_entity_poly.pdbx_seq_one_letter_code
_entity_poly.pdbx_strand_id
1 'polypeptide(L)'
;MDPAHERPYVGALSPVTTDIREASMRLKGLATIVSFTGALLIATATPAQRSDSSQGSGGGTAAAAAGCTDPSSGATAGCVPETFSTFDIPFDRLPGGRLNANGELDPTSSPEDAHKGAFVAAKRLGLFRNFEWVHWIPTVPSVKDPATGKWSGGDLDGFPTGWGSTGLGIAGDCLYWGRSNSTNTTGPGVTRDVKIFRIQPDPEKDPPVEVGTMPQLTTDGGRTAVRDRELRPYNYTSTDGRERMLLVRSAATGTGGDIIVYTIDPETCLPVGEGSVAKGVLAHEFYLWHDPKNPNRFLVISQTYSAQDEDLVITAITDEKTGEVLKEPLFIASFTLEDIGGPIRNERPDETGLFSNGRYNDYSHLTDAWGRPGASMASQPNNMHSGSMSDDGERFYVAGSNTGFYILNTEKIAQHTNAELISGKVCNQRSTNVWVDGKIGGLVDVRKLPEVANDCVHPALNSDPGVLAMLKSDELSDVEKLVRYTRLETRSRFTYTPPLVSMVGVHSAVPVPNRPSRSRNNPKGRPAYVVLTEEWPFGPCPERGLRILNIESEITPMMIGAHAMSDSMLENCLEQPKPPGATIRPMMHAHNPTVLENLVFVGWLGHGVRAIDISNPFNPIEVGHARPVPWGDIMTYPDIHNGLIYVGDNHTGLHVLKYTGPRADEVPKDVVYSSNRTSPHPSGRTRSAKN
;
A
#
# COMPACT_ATOMS: atom_id res chain seq x y z
N MET A 1 21.91 39.76 -27.35
CA MET A 1 20.50 39.52 -27.72
C MET A 1 19.85 38.93 -26.48
N ASP A 2 18.85 39.65 -26.00
CA ASP A 2 18.51 39.96 -24.59
C ASP A 2 17.76 38.85 -23.83
N PRO A 3 17.63 38.92 -22.47
CA PRO A 3 18.30 37.93 -21.61
C PRO A 3 17.48 37.48 -20.37
N ALA A 4 18.12 36.60 -19.59
CA ALA A 4 18.15 36.52 -18.11
C ALA A 4 16.91 36.92 -17.27
N HIS A 5 16.38 35.95 -16.52
CA HIS A 5 15.78 36.19 -15.20
C HIS A 5 16.44 35.28 -14.16
N GLU A 6 17.43 35.86 -13.48
CA GLU A 6 17.90 35.45 -12.16
C GLU A 6 16.79 35.73 -11.12
N ARG A 7 16.60 34.82 -10.16
CA ARG A 7 15.96 35.13 -8.88
C ARG A 7 17.03 35.09 -7.79
N PRO A 8 17.29 36.19 -7.08
CA PRO A 8 17.84 36.15 -5.74
C PRO A 8 16.75 36.47 -4.71
N TYR A 9 16.78 35.82 -3.55
CA TYR A 9 17.02 36.49 -2.25
C TYR A 9 16.76 35.53 -1.09
N VAL A 10 17.83 35.30 -0.34
CA VAL A 10 17.85 34.87 1.07
C VAL A 10 17.63 36.13 1.92
N GLY A 11 16.76 36.05 2.92
CA GLY A 11 16.53 37.11 3.89
C GLY A 11 16.22 36.52 5.25
N ALA A 12 17.26 36.42 6.10
CA ALA A 12 17.16 36.11 7.51
C ALA A 12 16.44 37.24 8.26
N LEU A 13 15.58 36.90 9.22
CA LEU A 13 15.05 37.84 10.21
C LEU A 13 15.31 37.29 11.62
N SER A 14 16.16 38.01 12.35
CA SER A 14 16.36 37.91 13.80
C SER A 14 15.24 38.66 14.54
N PRO A 15 15.00 38.35 15.84
CA PRO A 15 13.76 38.66 16.52
C PRO A 15 13.74 40.10 17.05
N VAL A 16 12.58 40.75 16.93
CA VAL A 16 12.28 42.00 17.64
C VAL A 16 11.48 41.63 18.89
N THR A 17 12.08 41.89 20.04
CA THR A 17 11.45 41.92 21.35
C THR A 17 10.42 43.04 21.42
N THR A 18 9.17 42.71 21.76
CA THR A 18 8.22 43.70 22.26
C THR A 18 7.52 43.16 23.50
N ASP A 19 7.83 43.85 24.59
CA ASP A 19 7.34 43.72 25.95
C ASP A 19 5.93 44.33 26.05
N ILE A 20 4.90 43.54 26.34
CA ILE A 20 3.58 44.06 26.74
C ILE A 20 3.04 43.27 27.95
N ARG A 21 3.22 43.95 29.07
CA ARG A 21 2.53 43.94 30.37
C ARG A 21 1.15 43.26 30.47
N GLU A 22 1.04 42.57 31.59
CA GLU A 22 -0.13 42.25 32.42
C GLU A 22 -1.44 43.03 32.13
N ALA A 23 -2.52 42.26 31.96
CA ALA A 23 -3.86 42.67 32.38
C ALA A 23 -4.58 41.48 33.03
N SER A 24 -4.56 41.46 34.36
CA SER A 24 -5.39 40.60 35.19
C SER A 24 -6.83 41.10 35.16
N MET A 25 -7.78 40.27 34.73
CA MET A 25 -9.20 40.47 35.05
C MET A 25 -9.81 39.21 35.66
N ARG A 26 -10.18 39.40 36.93
CA ARG A 26 -11.03 38.53 37.75
C ARG A 26 -12.42 38.44 37.14
N LEU A 27 -12.96 37.24 36.99
CA LEU A 27 -14.41 37.00 37.16
C LEU A 27 -14.63 35.97 38.26
N LYS A 28 -15.16 36.48 39.38
CA LYS A 28 -15.89 35.70 40.39
C LYS A 28 -17.35 35.62 39.95
N GLY A 29 -18.01 34.49 40.11
CA GLY A 29 -19.47 34.50 40.14
C GLY A 29 -20.19 33.17 40.01
N LEU A 30 -20.59 32.64 41.18
CA LEU A 30 -21.83 31.92 41.47
C LEU A 30 -22.05 30.50 40.91
N ALA A 31 -21.95 29.57 41.85
CA ALA A 31 -22.71 28.34 41.91
C ALA A 31 -24.23 28.61 41.91
N THR A 32 -24.98 27.76 41.21
CA THR A 32 -26.38 27.47 41.53
C THR A 32 -26.59 25.97 41.39
N ILE A 33 -27.04 25.38 42.50
CA ILE A 33 -27.40 23.98 42.68
C ILE A 33 -28.83 23.81 42.17
N VAL A 34 -29.05 22.86 41.26
CA VAL A 34 -30.36 22.20 41.08
C VAL A 34 -30.10 20.70 40.94
N SER A 35 -30.58 19.96 41.95
CA SER A 35 -30.55 18.50 42.01
C SER A 35 -31.52 17.88 41.01
N PHE A 36 -31.08 16.82 40.33
CA PHE A 36 -31.96 15.75 39.85
C PHE A 36 -31.35 14.39 40.18
N THR A 37 -32.13 13.59 40.89
CA THR A 37 -31.92 12.22 41.33
C THR A 37 -32.04 11.22 40.17
N GLY A 38 -31.19 10.17 40.14
CA GLY A 38 -31.47 8.98 39.33
C GLY A 38 -30.30 8.11 38.86
N ALA A 39 -29.72 7.34 39.80
CA ALA A 39 -29.08 6.01 39.65
C ALA A 39 -28.00 5.73 38.57
N LEU A 40 -26.75 5.55 39.03
CA LEU A 40 -25.73 4.72 38.37
C LEU A 40 -25.14 3.76 39.41
N LEU A 41 -25.28 2.44 39.17
CA LEU A 41 -24.67 1.37 39.96
C LEU A 41 -23.20 1.21 39.55
N ILE A 42 -22.27 1.45 40.46
CA ILE A 42 -20.85 1.06 40.34
C ILE A 42 -20.55 0.14 41.53
N ALA A 43 -20.23 -1.11 41.25
CA ALA A 43 -19.70 -2.05 42.24
C ALA A 43 -18.18 -1.82 42.38
N THR A 44 -17.74 -1.52 43.60
CA THR A 44 -16.35 -1.36 44.00
C THR A 44 -15.77 -2.72 44.42
N ALA A 45 -14.58 -3.06 43.92
CA ALA A 45 -13.75 -4.14 44.47
C ALA A 45 -12.63 -3.51 45.31
N THR A 46 -12.56 -3.87 46.59
CA THR A 46 -11.53 -3.50 47.56
C THR A 46 -10.28 -4.37 47.43
N PRO A 47 -9.07 -3.86 47.76
CA PRO A 47 -7.81 -4.58 47.60
C PRO A 47 -7.44 -5.36 48.88
N ALA A 48 -6.85 -6.54 48.73
CA ALA A 48 -6.27 -7.32 49.84
C ALA A 48 -4.77 -7.58 49.63
N GLN A 49 -4.00 -6.80 50.39
CA GLN A 49 -2.75 -7.07 51.12
C GLN A 49 -1.69 -8.07 50.57
N ARG A 50 -0.48 -7.50 50.41
CA ARG A 50 0.83 -8.17 50.46
C ARG A 50 1.06 -8.86 51.81
N SER A 51 1.71 -10.01 51.77
CA SER A 51 2.56 -10.52 52.84
C SER A 51 3.89 -11.03 52.26
N ASP A 52 4.99 -10.51 52.82
CA ASP A 52 6.35 -11.02 52.64
C ASP A 52 6.57 -12.26 53.49
N SER A 53 7.30 -13.26 52.96
CA SER A 53 8.16 -14.12 53.80
C SER A 53 9.36 -14.70 53.02
N SER A 54 10.53 -14.27 53.47
CA SER A 54 11.89 -14.86 53.48
C SER A 54 12.30 -16.04 52.57
N GLN A 55 13.39 -15.77 51.82
CA GLN A 55 14.62 -16.54 51.59
C GLN A 55 14.59 -18.08 51.48
N GLY A 56 15.05 -18.56 50.31
CA GLY A 56 15.61 -19.89 50.08
C GLY A 56 16.34 -19.97 48.74
N SER A 57 17.67 -20.06 48.78
CA SER A 57 18.58 -20.27 47.64
C SER A 57 18.53 -21.71 47.11
N GLY A 58 18.55 -21.91 45.80
CA GLY A 58 18.83 -23.22 45.18
C GLY A 58 18.26 -23.32 43.77
N GLY A 59 19.11 -23.63 42.79
CA GLY A 59 18.74 -23.69 41.38
C GLY A 59 17.75 -24.79 41.03
N GLY A 60 17.06 -24.62 39.90
CA GLY A 60 16.22 -25.66 39.31
C GLY A 60 15.33 -25.19 38.16
N THR A 61 15.67 -25.68 36.97
CA THR A 61 14.77 -26.26 35.94
C THR A 61 13.68 -25.42 35.26
N ALA A 62 13.70 -25.56 33.92
CA ALA A 62 12.67 -25.21 32.96
C ALA A 62 11.24 -25.41 33.50
N ALA A 63 10.46 -24.32 33.56
CA ALA A 63 9.04 -24.39 33.77
C ALA A 63 8.35 -24.78 32.45
N ALA A 64 7.63 -25.90 32.52
CA ALA A 64 6.98 -26.58 31.41
C ALA A 64 5.90 -25.73 30.72
N ALA A 65 5.84 -25.85 29.40
CA ALA A 65 4.71 -25.43 28.58
C ALA A 65 3.46 -26.23 28.97
N ALA A 66 2.45 -25.56 29.53
CA ALA A 66 1.10 -26.10 29.60
C ALA A 66 0.50 -26.04 28.19
N GLY A 67 0.14 -27.19 27.63
CA GLY A 67 -0.31 -27.34 26.24
C GLY A 67 -1.71 -26.78 26.01
N CYS A 68 -1.85 -25.96 24.96
CA CYS A 68 -3.14 -25.52 24.42
C CYS A 68 -3.64 -26.58 23.44
N THR A 69 -4.75 -27.24 23.75
CA THR A 69 -5.40 -28.20 22.86
C THR A 69 -6.75 -27.66 22.42
N ASP A 70 -7.04 -27.78 21.11
CA ASP A 70 -8.37 -27.53 20.57
C ASP A 70 -9.38 -28.54 21.16
N PRO A 71 -10.45 -28.10 21.85
CA PRO A 71 -11.43 -28.98 22.47
C PRO A 71 -12.18 -29.90 21.49
N SER A 72 -12.18 -29.59 20.19
CA SER A 72 -12.89 -30.34 19.16
C SER A 72 -12.03 -31.38 18.45
N SER A 73 -10.70 -31.20 18.42
CA SER A 73 -9.78 -32.05 17.64
C SER A 73 -8.67 -32.70 18.47
N GLY A 74 -8.42 -32.24 19.71
CA GLY A 74 -7.33 -32.74 20.56
C GLY A 74 -5.92 -32.44 20.03
N ALA A 75 -5.78 -31.74 18.90
CA ALA A 75 -4.51 -31.27 18.39
C ALA A 75 -4.00 -30.09 19.24
N THR A 76 -2.68 -29.95 19.34
CA THR A 76 -2.05 -28.71 19.83
C THR A 76 -2.49 -27.57 18.92
N ALA A 77 -3.49 -26.80 19.36
CA ALA A 77 -3.77 -25.51 18.79
C ALA A 77 -2.50 -24.69 19.07
N GLY A 78 -1.87 -24.13 18.02
CA GLY A 78 -0.65 -23.36 18.17
C GLY A 78 -0.83 -22.34 19.29
N CYS A 79 -0.20 -22.60 20.44
CA CYS A 79 -0.22 -21.68 21.56
C CYS A 79 0.43 -20.40 21.06
N VAL A 80 -0.40 -19.40 20.80
CA VAL A 80 -0.01 -18.03 20.56
C VAL A 80 0.41 -17.52 21.95
N PRO A 81 1.72 -17.32 22.27
CA PRO A 81 2.11 -16.86 23.60
C PRO A 81 1.39 -15.55 23.96
N GLU A 82 1.03 -15.39 25.24
CA GLU A 82 0.31 -14.21 25.77
C GLU A 82 1.03 -12.87 25.55
N THR A 83 2.26 -12.89 25.02
CA THR A 83 2.97 -11.70 24.54
C THR A 83 3.75 -12.07 23.26
N PHE A 84 3.15 -11.92 22.08
CA PHE A 84 3.95 -11.70 20.88
C PHE A 84 4.59 -10.32 21.03
N SER A 85 5.84 -10.27 21.47
CA SER A 85 6.66 -9.10 21.18
C SER A 85 6.79 -9.05 19.65
N THR A 86 6.37 -7.96 19.03
CA THR A 86 6.79 -7.61 17.66
C THR A 86 8.28 -7.88 17.53
N PHE A 87 8.73 -8.48 16.42
CA PHE A 87 10.16 -8.69 16.22
C PHE A 87 10.89 -7.35 16.25
N ASP A 88 11.56 -7.08 17.36
CA ASP A 88 12.42 -5.91 17.52
C ASP A 88 13.70 -6.16 16.74
N ILE A 89 13.81 -5.46 15.61
CA ILE A 89 15.02 -5.51 14.79
C ILE A 89 16.18 -4.96 15.62
N PRO A 90 17.33 -5.68 15.69
CA PRO A 90 18.52 -5.15 16.34
C PRO A 90 19.21 -4.13 15.43
N PHE A 91 18.60 -2.95 15.27
CA PHE A 91 19.06 -1.90 14.34
C PHE A 91 20.53 -1.54 14.57
N ASP A 92 20.98 -1.47 15.82
CA ASP A 92 22.37 -1.24 16.22
C ASP A 92 23.38 -2.30 15.71
N ARG A 93 22.90 -3.48 15.29
CA ARG A 93 23.71 -4.61 14.81
C ARG A 93 23.41 -4.98 13.35
N LEU A 94 22.47 -4.32 12.69
CA LEU A 94 22.14 -4.60 11.30
C LEU A 94 23.26 -4.16 10.35
N PRO A 95 23.73 -5.04 9.44
CA PRO A 95 24.78 -4.66 8.50
C PRO A 95 24.21 -3.77 7.39
N GLY A 96 24.78 -2.56 7.27
CA GLY A 96 24.50 -1.60 6.21
C GLY A 96 25.54 -1.61 5.07
N GLY A 97 26.24 -2.72 4.84
CA GLY A 97 27.31 -2.80 3.85
C GLY A 97 27.75 -4.23 3.52
N ARG A 98 28.68 -4.36 2.57
CA ARG A 98 29.22 -5.66 2.12
C ARG A 98 29.73 -6.51 3.28
N LEU A 99 29.45 -7.81 3.20
CA LEU A 99 29.81 -8.81 4.19
C LEU A 99 30.97 -9.70 3.75
N ASN A 100 31.72 -10.25 4.70
CA ASN A 100 32.61 -11.40 4.51
C ASN A 100 31.87 -12.73 4.69
N ALA A 101 32.53 -13.86 4.44
CA ALA A 101 31.95 -15.20 4.59
C ALA A 101 31.40 -15.51 5.99
N ASN A 102 31.84 -14.79 7.03
CA ASN A 102 31.37 -14.94 8.41
C ASN A 102 30.18 -14.01 8.74
N GLY A 103 29.70 -13.23 7.76
CA GLY A 103 28.62 -12.27 7.92
C GLY A 103 29.03 -11.00 8.67
N GLU A 104 30.29 -10.60 8.63
CA GLU A 104 30.80 -9.35 9.21
C GLU A 104 31.10 -8.33 8.12
N LEU A 105 31.05 -7.04 8.45
CA LEU A 105 31.30 -5.97 7.46
C LEU A 105 32.75 -6.03 6.96
N ASP A 106 32.91 -6.25 5.66
CA ASP A 106 34.20 -6.20 4.97
C ASP A 106 33.99 -5.72 3.53
N PRO A 107 34.31 -4.46 3.22
CA PRO A 107 34.15 -3.93 1.88
C PRO A 107 35.10 -4.56 0.85
N THR A 108 36.12 -5.32 1.27
CA THR A 108 37.10 -5.96 0.36
C THR A 108 36.78 -7.42 0.02
N SER A 109 35.81 -8.00 0.72
CA SER A 109 35.33 -9.37 0.57
C SER A 109 34.97 -9.71 -0.88
N SER A 110 35.23 -10.96 -1.28
CA SER A 110 34.87 -11.44 -2.62
C SER A 110 33.35 -11.44 -2.82
N PRO A 111 32.84 -11.32 -4.06
CA PRO A 111 31.40 -11.43 -4.31
C PRO A 111 30.78 -12.74 -3.81
N GLU A 112 31.50 -13.85 -3.91
CA GLU A 112 31.07 -15.16 -3.44
C GLU A 112 30.95 -15.20 -1.90
N ASP A 113 31.96 -14.68 -1.21
CA ASP A 113 31.95 -14.63 0.26
C ASP A 113 30.91 -13.65 0.79
N ALA A 114 30.69 -12.52 0.10
CA ALA A 114 29.63 -11.56 0.43
C ALA A 114 28.23 -12.15 0.28
N HIS A 115 28.01 -12.91 -0.80
CA HIS A 115 26.74 -13.60 -1.01
C HIS A 115 26.47 -14.62 0.10
N LYS A 116 27.44 -15.50 0.41
CA LYS A 116 27.34 -16.48 1.51
C LYS A 116 27.19 -15.81 2.87
N GLY A 117 27.95 -14.75 3.10
CA GLY A 117 27.98 -13.97 4.34
C GLY A 117 26.63 -13.39 4.74
N ALA A 118 25.82 -12.99 3.77
CA ALA A 118 24.46 -12.48 4.02
C ALA A 118 23.56 -13.51 4.68
N PHE A 119 23.56 -14.76 4.22
CA PHE A 119 22.79 -15.85 4.84
C PHE A 119 23.29 -16.14 6.27
N VAL A 120 24.61 -16.12 6.48
CA VAL A 120 25.21 -16.28 7.82
C VAL A 120 24.76 -15.17 8.76
N ALA A 121 24.83 -13.91 8.32
CA ALA A 121 24.41 -12.75 9.10
C ALA A 121 22.91 -12.80 9.41
N ALA A 122 22.07 -13.09 8.42
CA ALA A 122 20.63 -13.20 8.57
C ALA A 122 20.24 -14.25 9.61
N LYS A 123 20.87 -15.43 9.55
CA LYS A 123 20.67 -16.51 10.53
C LYS A 123 21.14 -16.10 11.93
N ARG A 124 22.34 -15.52 12.04
CA ARG A 124 22.92 -15.06 13.33
C ARG A 124 22.04 -14.02 14.02
N LEU A 125 21.42 -13.14 13.24
CA LEU A 125 20.58 -12.04 13.74
C LEU A 125 19.09 -12.41 13.88
N GLY A 126 18.69 -13.63 13.51
CA GLY A 126 17.28 -14.06 13.58
C GLY A 126 16.35 -13.28 12.64
N LEU A 127 16.84 -12.85 11.48
CA LEU A 127 16.08 -12.03 10.52
C LEU A 127 15.01 -12.80 9.74
N PHE A 128 14.95 -14.12 9.93
CA PHE A 128 14.01 -15.02 9.29
C PHE A 128 13.34 -15.88 10.36
N ARG A 129 12.02 -15.78 10.45
CA ARG A 129 11.17 -16.60 11.32
C ARG A 129 9.99 -17.09 10.50
N ASN A 130 9.81 -18.42 10.45
CA ASN A 130 8.79 -19.06 9.62
C ASN A 130 8.92 -18.72 8.12
N PHE A 131 10.12 -18.34 7.69
CA PHE A 131 10.49 -18.14 6.31
C PHE A 131 11.82 -18.81 6.03
N GLU A 132 11.91 -19.47 4.89
CA GLU A 132 13.16 -19.92 4.30
C GLU A 132 13.59 -18.90 3.23
N TRP A 133 14.86 -18.51 3.27
CA TRP A 133 15.46 -17.67 2.22
C TRP A 133 15.96 -18.58 1.11
N VAL A 134 15.10 -18.83 0.12
CA VAL A 134 15.34 -19.82 -0.95
C VAL A 134 16.44 -19.33 -1.89
N HIS A 135 16.24 -18.15 -2.47
CA HIS A 135 17.19 -17.55 -3.40
C HIS A 135 17.43 -16.07 -3.11
N TRP A 136 18.66 -15.64 -3.38
CA TRP A 136 19.02 -14.23 -3.51
C TRP A 136 19.69 -14.03 -4.87
N ILE A 137 19.07 -13.20 -5.72
CA ILE A 137 19.51 -12.93 -7.09
C ILE A 137 19.95 -11.46 -7.17
N PRO A 138 21.26 -11.18 -6.99
CA PRO A 138 21.85 -9.88 -7.31
C PRO A 138 21.61 -9.53 -8.78
N THR A 139 21.07 -8.35 -9.02
CA THR A 139 20.72 -7.83 -10.35
C THR A 139 21.69 -6.76 -10.83
N VAL A 140 22.46 -6.15 -9.91
CA VAL A 140 23.50 -5.16 -10.23
C VAL A 140 24.83 -5.57 -9.61
N PRO A 141 25.89 -5.73 -10.43
CA PRO A 141 27.22 -6.07 -9.93
C PRO A 141 27.88 -4.89 -9.23
N SER A 142 28.67 -5.19 -8.21
CA SER A 142 29.54 -4.22 -7.54
C SER A 142 30.78 -3.90 -8.38
N VAL A 143 31.33 -2.70 -8.21
CA VAL A 143 32.59 -2.27 -8.82
C VAL A 143 33.71 -2.32 -7.78
N LYS A 144 34.86 -2.89 -8.14
CA LYS A 144 36.05 -2.92 -7.28
C LYS A 144 36.94 -1.71 -7.57
N ASP A 145 37.21 -0.91 -6.55
CA ASP A 145 38.22 0.15 -6.61
C ASP A 145 39.63 -0.49 -6.59
N PRO A 146 40.44 -0.32 -7.65
CA PRO A 146 41.77 -0.91 -7.73
C PRO A 146 42.76 -0.32 -6.70
N ALA A 147 42.55 0.90 -6.21
CA ALA A 147 43.45 1.55 -5.26
C ALA A 147 43.22 1.07 -3.82
N THR A 148 41.96 0.86 -3.45
CA THR A 148 41.60 0.49 -2.07
C THR A 148 41.22 -0.99 -1.92
N GLY A 149 40.98 -1.70 -3.04
CA GLY A 149 40.49 -3.08 -3.05
C GLY A 149 39.03 -3.21 -2.62
N LYS A 150 38.34 -2.10 -2.32
CA LYS A 150 36.96 -2.08 -1.82
C LYS A 150 35.96 -2.20 -2.96
N TRP A 151 34.86 -2.87 -2.68
CA TRP A 151 33.71 -2.99 -3.57
C TRP A 151 32.61 -2.01 -3.17
N SER A 152 31.88 -1.50 -4.16
CA SER A 152 30.72 -0.63 -3.94
C SER A 152 29.78 -0.62 -5.15
N GLY A 153 28.58 -0.05 -4.95
CA GLY A 153 27.64 0.26 -6.04
C GLY A 153 26.73 -0.89 -6.48
N GLY A 154 26.88 -2.09 -5.94
CA GLY A 154 26.08 -3.27 -6.30
C GLY A 154 25.22 -3.81 -5.17
N ASP A 155 24.43 -4.83 -5.50
CA ASP A 155 23.44 -5.43 -4.59
C ASP A 155 24.08 -6.13 -3.40
N LEU A 156 25.27 -6.69 -3.58
CA LEU A 156 26.04 -7.32 -2.51
C LEU A 156 26.55 -6.33 -1.47
N ASP A 157 26.50 -5.03 -1.77
CA ASP A 157 26.95 -3.96 -0.88
C ASP A 157 25.77 -3.31 -0.15
N GLY A 158 24.52 -3.67 -0.47
CA GLY A 158 23.33 -3.00 0.06
C GLY A 158 23.27 -1.54 -0.39
N PHE A 159 23.73 -1.28 -1.63
CA PHE A 159 23.93 0.07 -2.11
C PHE A 159 22.60 0.85 -2.18
N PRO A 160 22.49 2.00 -1.50
CA PRO A 160 21.27 2.80 -1.56
C PRO A 160 21.16 3.43 -2.94
N THR A 161 20.32 2.88 -3.82
CA THR A 161 19.98 3.49 -5.12
C THR A 161 19.05 4.71 -5.00
N GLY A 162 18.92 5.25 -3.78
CA GLY A 162 17.95 6.26 -3.38
C GLY A 162 16.51 5.97 -3.78
N TRP A 163 15.68 6.99 -3.57
CA TRP A 163 14.23 6.87 -3.63
C TRP A 163 13.74 6.49 -5.02
N GLY A 164 13.05 5.38 -5.16
CA GLY A 164 12.11 5.25 -6.26
C GLY A 164 11.39 3.92 -6.29
N SER A 165 10.23 3.97 -6.91
CA SER A 165 9.33 2.85 -7.10
C SER A 165 9.97 1.76 -7.95
N THR A 166 9.72 0.51 -7.57
CA THR A 166 10.18 -0.67 -8.30
C THR A 166 9.03 -1.55 -8.72
N GLY A 167 8.95 -1.78 -10.02
CA GLY A 167 8.01 -2.69 -10.61
C GLY A 167 8.48 -4.12 -10.43
N LEU A 168 7.61 -4.96 -9.89
CA LEU A 168 7.72 -6.42 -9.94
C LEU A 168 6.39 -6.98 -10.40
N GLY A 169 6.42 -7.98 -11.28
CA GLY A 169 5.21 -8.72 -11.66
C GLY A 169 5.54 -10.08 -12.27
N ILE A 170 4.63 -11.04 -12.10
CA ILE A 170 4.78 -12.42 -12.56
C ILE A 170 3.53 -12.82 -13.35
N ALA A 171 3.69 -13.49 -14.48
CA ALA A 171 2.58 -14.22 -15.11
C ALA A 171 3.11 -15.46 -15.84
N GLY A 172 2.45 -16.61 -15.62
CA GLY A 172 3.07 -17.90 -15.91
C GLY A 172 4.45 -17.98 -15.27
N ASP A 173 5.44 -18.48 -16.02
CA ASP A 173 6.83 -18.57 -15.57
C ASP A 173 7.68 -17.33 -15.90
N CYS A 174 7.06 -16.20 -16.28
CA CYS A 174 7.76 -14.97 -16.63
C CYS A 174 7.72 -13.97 -15.48
N LEU A 175 8.89 -13.51 -15.03
CA LEU A 175 9.07 -12.52 -13.97
C LEU A 175 9.73 -11.26 -14.52
N TYR A 176 9.17 -10.10 -14.20
CA TYR A 176 9.64 -8.80 -14.66
C TYR A 176 10.07 -7.97 -13.46
N TRP A 177 11.30 -7.46 -13.50
CA TRP A 177 11.89 -6.68 -12.41
C TRP A 177 12.44 -5.35 -12.94
N GLY A 178 11.75 -4.27 -12.58
CA GLY A 178 12.16 -2.90 -12.85
C GLY A 178 12.77 -2.29 -11.60
N ARG A 179 14.04 -1.88 -11.69
CA ARG A 179 14.71 -1.18 -10.58
C ARG A 179 14.50 0.32 -10.67
N SER A 180 14.49 1.01 -9.53
CA SER A 180 14.51 2.47 -9.49
C SER A 180 15.77 3.03 -10.17
N ASN A 181 15.54 3.93 -11.13
CA ASN A 181 16.57 4.70 -11.84
C ASN A 181 16.57 6.19 -11.44
N SER A 182 16.03 6.49 -10.25
CA SER A 182 15.74 7.85 -9.81
C SER A 182 16.95 8.79 -9.76
N THR A 183 16.74 9.95 -10.36
CA THR A 183 17.67 11.04 -10.65
C THR A 183 18.22 11.79 -9.44
N ASN A 184 17.81 11.48 -8.20
CA ASN A 184 18.27 12.21 -7.02
C ASN A 184 19.46 11.57 -6.30
N THR A 185 19.86 10.34 -6.64
CA THR A 185 20.97 9.65 -5.91
C THR A 185 21.93 8.86 -6.78
N THR A 186 21.53 8.38 -7.96
CA THR A 186 22.45 7.70 -8.91
C THR A 186 23.15 8.66 -9.86
N GLY A 187 22.85 9.96 -9.78
CA GLY A 187 23.32 10.98 -10.71
C GLY A 187 22.58 10.95 -12.06
N PRO A 188 22.67 12.03 -12.87
CA PRO A 188 22.14 12.04 -14.24
C PRO A 188 22.79 10.93 -15.09
N GLY A 189 21.99 10.23 -15.91
CA GLY A 189 22.51 9.31 -16.94
C GLY A 189 22.68 7.84 -16.55
N VAL A 190 22.29 7.42 -15.34
CA VAL A 190 22.21 5.98 -15.00
C VAL A 190 20.82 5.45 -15.36
N THR A 191 20.75 4.68 -16.44
CA THR A 191 19.54 3.95 -16.86
C THR A 191 19.76 2.45 -16.66
N ARG A 192 18.77 1.77 -16.09
CA ARG A 192 18.76 0.31 -15.96
C ARG A 192 17.50 -0.23 -16.58
N ASP A 193 17.65 -1.13 -17.53
CA ASP A 193 16.52 -1.80 -18.15
C ASP A 193 15.72 -2.62 -17.14
N VAL A 194 14.45 -2.86 -17.46
CA VAL A 194 13.64 -3.89 -16.79
C VAL A 194 14.26 -5.24 -17.13
N LYS A 195 14.65 -6.01 -16.13
CA LYS A 195 15.15 -7.38 -16.32
C LYS A 195 13.99 -8.35 -16.41
N ILE A 196 14.08 -9.28 -17.36
CA ILE A 196 13.11 -10.34 -17.58
C ILE A 196 13.76 -11.66 -17.20
N PHE A 197 13.10 -12.39 -16.30
CA PHE A 197 13.53 -13.69 -15.84
C PHE A 197 12.50 -14.76 -16.21
N ARG A 198 13.00 -15.98 -16.45
CA ARG A 198 12.20 -17.19 -16.49
C ARG A 198 12.36 -17.96 -15.19
N ILE A 199 11.26 -18.16 -14.49
CA ILE A 199 11.16 -19.06 -13.35
C ILE A 199 11.38 -20.49 -13.87
N GLN A 200 12.27 -21.23 -13.20
CA GLN A 200 12.63 -22.59 -13.62
C GLN A 200 11.59 -23.61 -13.14
N PRO A 201 11.53 -24.81 -13.74
CA PRO A 201 10.55 -25.84 -13.35
C PRO A 201 10.61 -26.30 -11.89
N ASP A 202 11.79 -26.26 -11.26
CA ASP A 202 11.99 -26.54 -9.83
C ASP A 202 12.50 -25.28 -9.11
N PRO A 203 11.63 -24.27 -8.87
CA PRO A 203 12.06 -22.97 -8.37
C PRO A 203 12.51 -23.00 -6.90
N GLU A 204 12.31 -24.11 -6.18
CA GLU A 204 12.90 -24.29 -4.85
C GLU A 204 14.39 -24.60 -4.92
N LYS A 205 14.87 -25.21 -6.02
CA LYS A 205 16.28 -25.56 -6.21
C LYS A 205 17.01 -24.63 -7.16
N ASP A 206 16.34 -24.23 -8.23
CA ASP A 206 16.92 -23.49 -9.32
C ASP A 206 16.39 -22.04 -9.31
N PRO A 207 17.27 -21.02 -9.21
CA PRO A 207 16.84 -19.64 -9.21
C PRO A 207 16.29 -19.22 -10.59
N PRO A 208 15.44 -18.18 -10.67
CA PRO A 208 15.04 -17.60 -11.94
C PRO A 208 16.25 -17.19 -12.79
N VAL A 209 16.18 -17.44 -14.09
CA VAL A 209 17.25 -17.17 -15.05
C VAL A 209 16.89 -15.96 -15.91
N GLU A 210 17.79 -14.99 -16.05
CA GLU A 210 17.58 -13.84 -16.93
C GLU A 210 17.49 -14.29 -18.40
N VAL A 211 16.40 -13.92 -19.08
CA VAL A 211 16.13 -14.28 -20.48
C VAL A 211 16.10 -13.07 -21.41
N GLY A 212 16.11 -11.86 -20.88
CA GLY A 212 16.21 -10.64 -21.65
C GLY A 212 15.92 -9.39 -20.82
N THR A 213 15.76 -8.27 -21.52
CA THR A 213 15.45 -6.99 -20.89
C THR A 213 14.41 -6.21 -21.70
N MET A 214 13.71 -5.28 -21.06
CA MET A 214 12.97 -4.21 -21.74
C MET A 214 13.73 -2.90 -21.56
N PRO A 215 13.95 -2.14 -22.64
CA PRO A 215 14.68 -0.88 -22.55
C PRO A 215 14.10 0.06 -21.50
N GLN A 216 14.99 0.70 -20.75
CA GLN A 216 14.64 1.81 -19.87
C GLN A 216 14.10 2.98 -20.71
N LEU A 217 12.92 3.48 -20.33
CA LEU A 217 12.36 4.68 -20.93
C LEU A 217 13.05 5.94 -20.39
N THR A 218 13.20 6.96 -21.24
CA THR A 218 13.85 8.21 -20.88
C THR A 218 13.09 9.42 -21.42
N THR A 219 13.09 10.51 -20.66
CA THR A 219 12.61 11.82 -21.12
C THR A 219 13.78 12.81 -21.29
N ASP A 220 13.47 14.04 -21.71
CA ASP A 220 14.44 15.14 -21.85
C ASP A 220 15.62 14.79 -22.77
N GLY A 221 15.34 14.09 -23.88
CA GLY A 221 16.36 13.66 -24.84
C GLY A 221 17.34 12.63 -24.28
N GLY A 222 16.90 11.77 -23.34
CA GLY A 222 17.72 10.72 -22.75
C GLY A 222 18.36 11.08 -21.41
N ARG A 223 18.15 12.30 -20.91
CA ARG A 223 18.79 12.78 -19.68
C ARG A 223 18.15 12.26 -18.40
N THR A 224 16.85 12.00 -18.45
CA THR A 224 16.04 11.64 -17.27
C THR A 224 15.50 10.24 -17.46
N ALA A 225 15.89 9.31 -16.58
CA ALA A 225 15.30 7.98 -16.56
C ALA A 225 13.88 8.04 -16.00
N VAL A 226 12.96 7.37 -16.70
CA VAL A 226 11.58 7.18 -16.23
C VAL A 226 11.55 6.08 -15.19
N ARG A 227 10.69 6.18 -14.17
CA ARG A 227 10.52 5.10 -13.20
C ARG A 227 9.56 4.06 -13.75
N ASP A 228 9.97 2.80 -13.73
CA ASP A 228 9.11 1.63 -13.96
C ASP A 228 8.39 1.28 -12.67
N ARG A 229 7.47 2.16 -12.28
CA ARG A 229 6.80 2.12 -10.97
C ARG A 229 5.95 0.87 -10.81
N GLU A 230 5.20 0.51 -11.84
CA GLU A 230 4.31 -0.64 -11.86
C GLU A 230 4.55 -1.51 -13.10
N LEU A 231 4.68 -2.83 -12.89
CA LEU A 231 4.78 -3.84 -13.94
C LEU A 231 3.77 -4.94 -13.64
N ARG A 232 2.75 -5.09 -14.50
CA ARG A 232 1.65 -6.04 -14.28
C ARG A 232 1.44 -6.92 -15.49
N PRO A 233 2.15 -8.06 -15.57
CA PRO A 233 1.92 -9.06 -16.59
C PRO A 233 0.66 -9.88 -16.27
N TYR A 234 0.03 -10.43 -17.31
CA TYR A 234 -1.12 -11.30 -17.15
C TYR A 234 -1.20 -12.31 -18.30
N ASN A 235 -1.44 -13.58 -17.97
CA ASN A 235 -1.66 -14.67 -18.91
C ASN A 235 -3.13 -15.10 -18.93
N TYR A 236 -3.69 -15.33 -20.10
CA TYR A 236 -5.10 -15.68 -20.28
C TYR A 236 -5.34 -16.46 -21.57
N THR A 237 -6.40 -17.25 -21.56
CA THR A 237 -6.91 -17.94 -22.76
C THR A 237 -8.03 -17.11 -23.36
N SER A 238 -7.88 -16.64 -24.59
CA SER A 238 -8.94 -15.92 -25.30
C SER A 238 -10.08 -16.84 -25.74
N THR A 239 -11.21 -16.28 -26.17
CA THR A 239 -12.39 -17.06 -26.62
C THR A 239 -12.13 -17.93 -27.84
N ASP A 240 -11.05 -17.69 -28.59
CA ASP A 240 -10.59 -18.54 -29.70
C ASP A 240 -9.73 -19.74 -29.24
N GLY A 241 -9.54 -19.91 -27.92
CA GLY A 241 -8.78 -21.00 -27.32
C GLY A 241 -7.26 -20.81 -27.34
N ARG A 242 -6.75 -19.64 -27.75
CA ARG A 242 -5.32 -19.37 -27.78
C ARG A 242 -4.84 -18.80 -26.44
N GLU A 243 -3.70 -19.31 -25.96
CA GLU A 243 -2.98 -18.69 -24.86
C GLU A 243 -2.40 -17.34 -25.30
N ARG A 244 -2.58 -16.33 -24.45
CA ARG A 244 -2.10 -14.97 -24.65
C ARG A 244 -1.46 -14.45 -23.38
N MET A 245 -0.56 -13.49 -23.55
CA MET A 245 0.04 -12.78 -22.45
C MET A 245 0.17 -11.30 -22.80
N LEU A 246 -0.06 -10.45 -21.80
CA LEU A 246 0.16 -9.02 -21.88
C LEU A 246 0.97 -8.54 -20.69
N LEU A 247 1.55 -7.35 -20.81
CA LEU A 247 2.20 -6.62 -19.72
C LEU A 247 1.77 -5.17 -19.78
N VAL A 248 1.24 -4.67 -18.67
CA VAL A 248 0.99 -3.23 -18.48
C VAL A 248 2.14 -2.64 -17.67
N ARG A 249 2.76 -1.58 -18.21
CA ARG A 249 3.87 -0.83 -17.63
C ARG A 249 3.41 0.59 -17.34
N SER A 250 3.62 1.08 -16.11
CA SER A 250 3.51 2.51 -15.78
C SER A 250 4.89 3.16 -15.84
N ALA A 251 5.03 4.16 -16.70
CA ALA A 251 6.27 4.85 -16.99
C ALA A 251 6.24 6.29 -16.44
N ALA A 252 6.70 6.51 -15.19
CA ALA A 252 6.51 7.77 -14.45
C ALA A 252 7.77 8.64 -14.27
N THR A 253 7.69 9.94 -14.56
CA THR A 253 8.73 10.93 -14.18
C THR A 253 8.38 11.70 -12.90
N GLY A 254 7.10 11.70 -12.47
CA GLY A 254 6.61 12.43 -11.29
C GLY A 254 5.53 11.68 -10.50
N THR A 255 4.44 12.38 -10.19
CA THR A 255 3.26 11.82 -9.51
C THR A 255 2.47 10.85 -10.37
N GLY A 256 2.72 10.75 -11.67
CA GLY A 256 2.13 9.73 -12.54
C GLY A 256 2.99 9.44 -13.76
N GLY A 257 2.61 8.41 -14.50
CA GLY A 257 3.29 7.93 -15.70
C GLY A 257 2.37 7.39 -16.76
N ASP A 258 2.88 7.30 -17.99
CA ASP A 258 2.14 6.75 -19.12
C ASP A 258 1.82 5.27 -18.88
N ILE A 259 0.60 4.87 -19.22
CA ILE A 259 0.21 3.45 -19.26
C ILE A 259 0.52 2.88 -20.64
N ILE A 260 1.41 1.88 -20.68
CA ILE A 260 1.86 1.23 -21.90
C ILE A 260 1.55 -0.26 -21.81
N VAL A 261 0.84 -0.78 -22.81
CA VAL A 261 0.40 -2.19 -22.87
C VAL A 261 1.20 -2.93 -23.94
N TYR A 262 1.93 -3.96 -23.53
CA TYR A 262 2.70 -4.82 -24.43
C TYR A 262 1.96 -6.13 -24.64
N THR A 263 1.96 -6.63 -25.87
CA THR A 263 1.73 -8.07 -26.10
C THR A 263 3.03 -8.79 -25.78
N ILE A 264 2.95 -9.87 -25.03
CA ILE A 264 4.09 -10.68 -24.61
C ILE A 264 3.97 -12.06 -25.25
N ASP A 265 5.09 -12.58 -25.74
CA ASP A 265 5.18 -13.99 -26.10
C ASP A 265 5.41 -14.82 -24.83
N PRO A 266 4.46 -15.69 -24.41
CA PRO A 266 4.61 -16.49 -23.20
C PRO A 266 5.78 -17.48 -23.27
N GLU A 267 6.20 -17.90 -24.48
CA GLU A 267 7.30 -18.85 -24.65
C GLU A 267 8.68 -18.20 -24.52
N THR A 268 8.82 -16.90 -24.78
CA THR A 268 10.10 -16.19 -24.60
C THR A 268 10.10 -15.20 -23.44
N CYS A 269 8.93 -14.85 -22.89
CA CYS A 269 8.71 -13.76 -21.95
C CYS A 269 9.04 -12.37 -22.51
N LEU A 270 9.26 -12.23 -23.82
CA LEU A 270 9.66 -10.97 -24.44
C LEU A 270 8.47 -10.24 -25.07
N PRO A 271 8.49 -8.90 -25.10
CA PRO A 271 7.49 -8.14 -25.83
C PRO A 271 7.61 -8.39 -27.34
N VAL A 272 6.48 -8.59 -28.01
CA VAL A 272 6.43 -8.82 -29.48
C VAL A 272 6.32 -7.53 -30.30
N GLY A 273 6.41 -6.36 -29.66
CA GLY A 273 6.32 -5.04 -30.30
C GLY A 273 6.57 -3.88 -29.33
N GLU A 274 6.38 -2.64 -29.81
CA GLU A 274 6.71 -1.40 -29.08
C GLU A 274 5.74 -1.03 -27.95
N GLY A 275 4.62 -1.75 -27.83
CA GLY A 275 3.56 -1.46 -26.88
C GLY A 275 2.54 -0.43 -27.39
N SER A 276 1.41 -0.33 -26.69
CA SER A 276 0.30 0.57 -27.01
C SER A 276 0.05 1.51 -25.84
N VAL A 277 0.14 2.82 -26.08
CA VAL A 277 0.04 3.86 -25.04
C VAL A 277 -1.40 4.33 -24.89
N ALA A 278 -1.91 4.36 -23.66
CA ALA A 278 -3.19 4.98 -23.35
C ALA A 278 -3.07 6.51 -23.36
N LYS A 279 -3.41 7.14 -24.49
CA LYS A 279 -3.27 8.60 -24.67
C LYS A 279 -4.08 9.38 -23.64
N GLY A 280 -3.44 10.33 -22.97
CA GLY A 280 -4.09 11.20 -21.98
C GLY A 280 -4.42 10.52 -20.65
N VAL A 281 -3.78 9.37 -20.36
CA VAL A 281 -3.96 8.65 -19.10
C VAL A 281 -2.62 8.57 -18.38
N LEU A 282 -2.55 9.20 -17.21
CA LEU A 282 -1.42 9.17 -16.30
C LEU A 282 -1.79 8.37 -15.06
N ALA A 283 -0.91 7.46 -14.64
CA ALA A 283 -1.12 6.60 -13.48
C ALA A 283 0.03 6.72 -12.48
N HIS A 284 -0.29 6.97 -11.22
CA HIS A 284 0.60 6.74 -10.09
C HIS A 284 0.68 5.24 -9.81
N GLU A 285 -0.48 4.63 -9.58
CA GLU A 285 -0.68 3.19 -9.50
C GLU A 285 -1.81 2.80 -10.46
N PHE A 286 -2.05 1.50 -10.63
CA PHE A 286 -3.27 1.06 -11.30
C PHE A 286 -3.85 -0.18 -10.63
N TYR A 287 -4.92 -0.75 -11.18
CA TYR A 287 -5.36 -2.14 -10.99
C TYR A 287 -5.62 -2.75 -12.37
N LEU A 288 -5.16 -3.97 -12.61
CA LEU A 288 -5.43 -4.68 -13.87
C LEU A 288 -6.58 -5.67 -13.65
N TRP A 289 -7.76 -5.31 -14.12
CA TRP A 289 -8.95 -6.14 -13.98
C TRP A 289 -9.19 -6.99 -15.21
N HIS A 290 -9.43 -8.29 -14.98
CA HIS A 290 -9.79 -9.26 -16.00
C HIS A 290 -11.24 -9.70 -15.79
N ASP A 291 -12.09 -9.41 -16.78
CA ASP A 291 -13.53 -9.64 -16.67
C ASP A 291 -13.85 -11.14 -16.47
N PRO A 292 -14.55 -11.53 -15.38
CA PRO A 292 -14.90 -12.91 -15.14
C PRO A 292 -15.96 -13.45 -16.11
N LYS A 293 -16.72 -12.57 -16.78
CA LYS A 293 -17.78 -12.92 -17.74
C LYS A 293 -17.31 -12.89 -19.18
N ASN A 294 -16.21 -12.19 -19.47
CA ASN A 294 -15.61 -12.13 -20.81
C ASN A 294 -14.08 -12.29 -20.74
N PRO A 295 -13.54 -13.48 -21.07
CA PRO A 295 -12.09 -13.74 -20.96
C PRO A 295 -11.22 -12.92 -21.92
N ASN A 296 -11.83 -12.19 -22.87
CA ASN A 296 -11.11 -11.28 -23.76
C ASN A 296 -11.00 -9.87 -23.22
N ARG A 297 -11.71 -9.51 -22.14
CA ARG A 297 -11.86 -8.12 -21.70
C ARG A 297 -10.97 -7.81 -20.50
N PHE A 298 -10.05 -6.87 -20.73
CA PHE A 298 -9.15 -6.32 -19.71
C PHE A 298 -9.33 -4.82 -19.59
N LEU A 299 -9.40 -4.36 -18.34
CA LEU A 299 -9.44 -2.94 -17.99
C LEU A 299 -8.24 -2.59 -17.12
N VAL A 300 -7.63 -1.44 -17.42
CA VAL A 300 -6.69 -0.78 -16.52
C VAL A 300 -7.42 0.32 -15.78
N ILE A 301 -7.41 0.23 -14.46
CA ILE A 301 -8.03 1.18 -13.55
C ILE A 301 -6.88 2.03 -13.02
N SER A 302 -6.57 3.14 -13.67
CA SER A 302 -5.45 4.01 -13.33
C SER A 302 -5.81 4.91 -12.16
N GLN A 303 -5.02 4.88 -11.10
CA GLN A 303 -5.10 5.82 -9.98
C GLN A 303 -4.06 6.92 -10.18
N THR A 304 -4.48 8.18 -10.24
CA THR A 304 -3.65 9.25 -10.81
C THR A 304 -2.77 9.94 -9.78
N TYR A 305 -3.15 9.92 -8.50
CA TYR A 305 -2.49 10.65 -7.42
C TYR A 305 -2.20 12.12 -7.79
N SER A 306 -3.19 12.83 -8.34
CA SER A 306 -3.07 14.21 -8.86
C SER A 306 -2.09 14.43 -10.02
N ALA A 307 -1.66 13.37 -10.71
CA ALA A 307 -0.95 13.51 -11.98
C ALA A 307 -1.84 14.17 -13.06
N GLN A 308 -3.15 14.11 -12.88
CA GLN A 308 -4.17 14.78 -13.68
C GLN A 308 -5.39 15.12 -12.81
N ASP A 309 -6.37 15.80 -13.39
CA ASP A 309 -7.56 16.28 -12.68
C ASP A 309 -8.41 15.12 -12.14
N GLU A 310 -8.60 14.07 -12.92
CA GLU A 310 -9.33 12.89 -12.47
C GLU A 310 -8.56 12.12 -11.39
N ASP A 311 -9.24 11.57 -10.38
CA ASP A 311 -8.65 10.67 -9.37
C ASP A 311 -8.40 9.27 -9.93
N LEU A 312 -9.31 8.83 -10.81
CA LEU A 312 -9.31 7.52 -11.42
C LEU A 312 -9.72 7.60 -12.89
N VAL A 313 -9.05 6.81 -13.73
CA VAL A 313 -9.39 6.63 -15.15
C VAL A 313 -9.44 5.13 -15.48
N ILE A 314 -10.54 4.68 -16.09
CA ILE A 314 -10.71 3.30 -16.55
C ILE A 314 -10.51 3.24 -18.04
N THR A 315 -9.59 2.39 -18.49
CA THR A 315 -9.24 2.20 -19.89
C THR A 315 -9.37 0.74 -20.28
N ALA A 316 -10.08 0.43 -21.37
CA ALA A 316 -10.05 -0.90 -21.96
C ALA A 316 -8.79 -1.08 -22.82
N ILE A 317 -8.09 -2.19 -22.62
CA ILE A 317 -6.80 -2.45 -23.26
C ILE A 317 -6.80 -3.62 -24.24
N THR A 318 -7.89 -4.38 -24.29
CA THR A 318 -8.08 -5.49 -25.23
C THR A 318 -9.40 -5.35 -25.99
N ASP A 319 -9.41 -5.87 -27.21
CA ASP A 319 -10.64 -6.02 -28.00
C ASP A 319 -11.50 -7.12 -27.36
N GLU A 320 -12.72 -6.76 -26.94
CA GLU A 320 -13.60 -7.64 -26.17
C GLU A 320 -14.13 -8.85 -26.96
N LYS A 321 -13.90 -8.91 -28.28
CA LYS A 321 -14.33 -10.01 -29.16
C LYS A 321 -13.19 -10.97 -29.50
N THR A 322 -11.98 -10.46 -29.66
CA THR A 322 -10.80 -11.23 -30.10
C THR A 322 -9.79 -11.51 -28.99
N GLY A 323 -9.81 -10.70 -27.93
CA GLY A 323 -8.82 -10.73 -26.86
C GLY A 323 -7.46 -10.18 -27.28
N GLU A 324 -7.32 -9.55 -28.43
CA GLU A 324 -6.05 -8.93 -28.83
C GLU A 324 -5.85 -7.58 -28.11
N VAL A 325 -4.60 -7.23 -27.82
CA VAL A 325 -4.25 -5.91 -27.27
C VAL A 325 -4.63 -4.82 -28.28
N LEU A 326 -5.35 -3.80 -27.82
CA LEU A 326 -5.76 -2.66 -28.63
C LEU A 326 -4.56 -1.78 -28.95
N LYS A 327 -4.43 -1.40 -30.23
CA LYS A 327 -3.44 -0.39 -30.65
C LYS A 327 -3.68 0.97 -30.00
N GLU A 328 -4.94 1.30 -29.78
CA GLU A 328 -5.36 2.50 -29.06
C GLU A 328 -6.30 2.07 -27.93
N PRO A 329 -5.80 2.01 -26.68
CA PRO A 329 -6.63 1.77 -25.51
C PRO A 329 -7.80 2.75 -25.43
N LEU A 330 -8.97 2.28 -25.01
CA LEU A 330 -10.22 3.03 -25.06
C LEU A 330 -10.57 3.60 -23.68
N PHE A 331 -10.80 4.90 -23.59
CA PHE A 331 -11.36 5.54 -22.39
C PHE A 331 -12.79 5.03 -22.14
N ILE A 332 -13.02 4.50 -20.94
CA ILE A 332 -14.34 3.98 -20.53
C ILE A 332 -15.05 5.00 -19.63
N ALA A 333 -14.41 5.37 -18.53
CA ALA A 333 -14.94 6.29 -17.54
C ALA A 333 -13.83 6.89 -16.68
N SER A 334 -14.15 7.97 -15.97
CA SER A 334 -13.31 8.54 -14.92
C SER A 334 -14.11 8.87 -13.67
N PHE A 335 -13.39 9.10 -12.59
CA PHE A 335 -13.93 9.52 -11.32
C PHE A 335 -13.07 10.62 -10.69
N THR A 336 -13.71 11.61 -10.08
CA THR A 336 -13.09 12.67 -9.28
C THR A 336 -13.88 12.84 -8.00
N LEU A 337 -13.28 12.58 -6.84
CA LEU A 337 -13.94 12.70 -5.54
C LEU A 337 -14.32 14.15 -5.22
N GLU A 338 -13.45 15.09 -5.59
CA GLU A 338 -13.68 16.52 -5.36
C GLU A 338 -14.90 17.05 -6.15
N ASP A 339 -15.15 16.57 -7.38
CA ASP A 339 -16.29 17.01 -8.20
C ASP A 339 -17.65 16.68 -7.57
N ILE A 340 -17.73 15.56 -6.86
CA ILE A 340 -18.97 15.07 -6.22
C ILE A 340 -19.16 15.58 -4.79
N GLY A 341 -18.41 16.63 -4.39
CA GLY A 341 -18.53 17.26 -3.08
C GLY A 341 -17.69 16.61 -1.98
N GLY A 342 -16.69 15.80 -2.34
CA GLY A 342 -15.73 15.25 -1.40
C GLY A 342 -14.70 16.28 -0.91
N PRO A 343 -13.71 15.84 -0.09
CA PRO A 343 -12.67 16.73 0.44
C PRO A 343 -11.87 17.43 -0.66
N ILE A 344 -11.51 18.69 -0.40
CA ILE A 344 -10.79 19.53 -1.34
C ILE A 344 -9.33 19.13 -1.43
N ARG A 345 -8.78 19.07 -2.64
CA ARG A 345 -7.38 18.74 -2.87
C ARG A 345 -6.46 19.83 -2.33
N ASN A 346 -5.33 19.41 -1.77
CA ASN A 346 -4.32 20.28 -1.18
C ASN A 346 -4.88 21.28 -0.15
N GLU A 347 -5.88 20.86 0.64
CA GLU A 347 -6.45 21.68 1.70
C GLU A 347 -5.37 22.12 2.67
N ARG A 348 -5.39 23.40 3.07
CA ARG A 348 -4.49 23.98 4.06
C ARG A 348 -5.28 24.35 5.31
N PRO A 349 -4.66 24.29 6.49
CA PRO A 349 -5.34 24.71 7.70
C PRO A 349 -5.62 26.22 7.65
N ASP A 350 -6.67 26.64 8.34
CA ASP A 350 -6.94 28.06 8.59
C ASP A 350 -5.89 28.70 9.51
N GLU A 351 -6.04 29.99 9.80
CA GLU A 351 -5.13 30.75 10.68
C GLU A 351 -5.02 30.16 12.10
N THR A 352 -5.99 29.33 12.52
CA THR A 352 -5.97 28.65 13.82
C THR A 352 -5.26 27.29 13.75
N GLY A 353 -4.93 26.79 12.56
CA GLY A 353 -4.41 25.44 12.36
C GLY A 353 -5.49 24.37 12.15
N LEU A 354 -6.74 24.75 11.80
CA LEU A 354 -7.87 23.83 11.63
C LEU A 354 -8.12 23.52 10.15
N PHE A 355 -8.24 22.23 9.81
CA PHE A 355 -8.76 21.76 8.53
C PHE A 355 -10.27 21.51 8.61
N SER A 356 -10.94 21.42 7.48
CA SER A 356 -12.38 21.12 7.34
C SER A 356 -12.79 19.85 8.07
N ASN A 357 -11.87 18.89 8.17
CA ASN A 357 -12.07 17.60 8.82
C ASN A 357 -11.35 17.46 10.18
N GLY A 358 -10.76 18.53 10.72
CA GLY A 358 -10.24 18.56 12.10
C GLY A 358 -8.83 19.12 12.26
N ARG A 359 -8.28 18.92 13.47
CA ARG A 359 -6.91 19.33 13.83
C ARG A 359 -6.01 18.10 13.93
N TYR A 360 -4.75 18.28 13.55
CA TYR A 360 -3.77 17.22 13.51
C TYR A 360 -2.58 17.48 14.43
N ASN A 361 -1.94 16.40 14.87
CA ASN A 361 -0.76 16.48 15.70
C ASN A 361 0.40 17.09 14.91
N ASP A 362 1.26 17.85 15.59
CA ASP A 362 2.46 18.45 15.01
C ASP A 362 3.68 18.09 15.87
N TYR A 363 4.52 17.20 15.33
CA TYR A 363 5.75 16.74 15.94
C TYR A 363 6.99 17.40 15.32
N SER A 364 6.84 18.43 14.47
CA SER A 364 7.96 19.08 13.79
C SER A 364 8.99 19.74 14.72
N HIS A 365 8.60 19.98 15.98
CA HIS A 365 9.48 20.48 17.03
C HIS A 365 10.39 19.40 17.65
N LEU A 366 10.12 18.11 17.39
CA LEU A 366 10.94 16.99 17.82
C LEU A 366 11.97 16.66 16.75
N THR A 367 13.07 16.01 17.13
CA THR A 367 14.12 15.58 16.19
C THR A 367 14.51 14.13 16.49
N ASP A 368 14.57 13.29 15.46
CA ASP A 368 14.98 11.88 15.59
C ASP A 368 16.50 11.76 15.80
N ALA A 369 16.96 10.56 16.18
CA ALA A 369 18.38 10.24 16.37
C ALA A 369 19.23 10.39 15.09
N TRP A 370 18.60 10.62 13.93
CA TRP A 370 19.23 10.86 12.64
C TRP A 370 19.23 12.35 12.25
N GLY A 371 18.73 13.24 13.12
CA GLY A 371 18.68 14.68 12.89
C GLY A 371 17.51 15.16 12.03
N ARG A 372 16.47 14.35 11.81
CA ARG A 372 15.26 14.75 11.07
C ARG A 372 14.16 15.26 12.01
N PRO A 373 13.40 16.28 11.60
CA PRO A 373 12.23 16.72 12.35
C PRO A 373 11.13 15.64 12.38
N GLY A 374 10.34 15.62 13.45
CA GLY A 374 9.12 14.81 13.53
C GLY A 374 8.02 15.29 12.58
N ALA A 375 6.95 14.51 12.49
CA ALA A 375 5.97 14.66 11.42
C ALA A 375 5.04 15.86 11.63
N SER A 376 4.65 16.56 10.56
CA SER A 376 3.63 17.64 10.59
C SER A 376 2.68 17.61 9.40
N MET A 377 1.51 18.25 9.53
CA MET A 377 0.46 18.36 8.50
C MET A 377 0.42 19.80 8.01
N ALA A 378 1.16 20.12 6.96
CA ALA A 378 1.11 21.44 6.32
C ALA A 378 -0.04 21.57 5.32
N SER A 379 -0.43 20.46 4.69
CA SER A 379 -1.56 20.37 3.76
C SER A 379 -2.08 18.93 3.68
N GLN A 380 -3.33 18.79 3.23
CA GLN A 380 -3.95 17.51 2.89
C GLN A 380 -4.09 17.41 1.38
N PRO A 381 -3.28 16.60 0.68
CA PRO A 381 -3.43 16.41 -0.76
C PRO A 381 -4.79 15.86 -1.15
N ASN A 382 -5.38 15.00 -0.30
CA ASN A 382 -6.71 14.43 -0.52
C ASN A 382 -6.84 13.73 -1.89
N ASN A 383 -5.77 13.02 -2.29
CA ASN A 383 -5.68 12.33 -3.56
C ASN A 383 -6.14 10.88 -3.44
N MET A 384 -6.74 10.34 -4.48
CA MET A 384 -6.79 8.89 -4.63
C MET A 384 -5.40 8.32 -4.91
N HIS A 385 -4.98 7.32 -4.13
CA HIS A 385 -3.61 6.80 -4.18
C HIS A 385 -3.54 5.41 -4.84
N SER A 386 -4.26 4.45 -4.28
CA SER A 386 -4.33 3.08 -4.76
C SER A 386 -5.75 2.53 -4.62
N GLY A 387 -5.95 1.32 -5.11
CA GLY A 387 -7.10 0.51 -4.72
C GLY A 387 -7.17 -0.81 -5.46
N SER A 388 -8.05 -1.67 -4.96
CA SER A 388 -8.32 -2.98 -5.54
C SER A 388 -9.74 -3.05 -6.10
N MET A 389 -9.91 -3.69 -7.25
CA MET A 389 -11.23 -4.02 -7.79
C MET A 389 -11.69 -5.36 -7.24
N SER A 390 -12.99 -5.51 -6.95
CA SER A 390 -13.59 -6.82 -6.66
C SER A 390 -13.50 -7.74 -7.87
N ASP A 391 -13.51 -9.06 -7.63
CA ASP A 391 -13.44 -10.06 -8.70
C ASP A 391 -14.57 -9.91 -9.74
N ASP A 392 -15.78 -9.57 -9.28
CA ASP A 392 -16.94 -9.30 -10.14
C ASP A 392 -16.89 -7.93 -10.84
N GLY A 393 -15.92 -7.08 -10.50
CA GLY A 393 -15.74 -5.74 -11.06
C GLY A 393 -16.73 -4.69 -10.54
N GLU A 394 -17.63 -5.04 -9.61
CA GLU A 394 -18.73 -4.17 -9.18
C GLU A 394 -18.36 -3.19 -8.07
N ARG A 395 -17.22 -3.40 -7.39
CA ARG A 395 -16.71 -2.52 -6.34
C ARG A 395 -15.24 -2.24 -6.55
N PHE A 396 -14.86 -0.98 -6.35
CA PHE A 396 -13.47 -0.58 -6.26
C PHE A 396 -13.19 -0.02 -4.86
N TYR A 397 -12.28 -0.67 -4.13
CA TYR A 397 -11.87 -0.37 -2.77
C TYR A 397 -10.74 0.63 -2.80
N VAL A 398 -11.01 1.88 -2.42
CA VAL A 398 -10.07 2.99 -2.59
C VAL A 398 -9.26 3.21 -1.33
N ALA A 399 -7.94 3.33 -1.50
CA ALA A 399 -7.06 4.00 -0.58
C ALA A 399 -6.83 5.44 -1.05
N GLY A 400 -7.54 6.37 -0.44
CA GLY A 400 -7.38 7.80 -0.69
C GLY A 400 -6.52 8.41 0.41
N SER A 401 -5.42 9.06 0.05
CA SER A 401 -4.34 9.45 0.95
C SER A 401 -4.80 9.99 2.31
N ASN A 402 -5.14 11.28 2.37
CA ASN A 402 -5.80 11.89 3.52
C ASN A 402 -7.34 11.86 3.43
N THR A 403 -7.89 11.54 2.25
CA THR A 403 -9.33 11.33 2.03
C THR A 403 -9.85 10.08 2.73
N GLY A 404 -8.96 9.18 3.12
CA GLY A 404 -9.24 7.93 3.82
C GLY A 404 -9.63 6.80 2.87
N PHE A 405 -10.10 5.71 3.47
CA PHE A 405 -10.69 4.61 2.73
C PHE A 405 -12.14 4.90 2.37
N TYR A 406 -12.54 4.52 1.16
CA TYR A 406 -13.93 4.54 0.69
C TYR A 406 -14.15 3.53 -0.43
N ILE A 407 -15.42 3.24 -0.73
CA ILE A 407 -15.79 2.23 -1.72
C ILE A 407 -16.52 2.91 -2.88
N LEU A 408 -16.06 2.65 -4.10
CA LEU A 408 -16.75 3.06 -5.33
C LEU A 408 -17.60 1.90 -5.85
N ASN A 409 -18.80 2.23 -6.33
CA ASN A 409 -19.66 1.38 -7.13
C ASN A 409 -19.25 1.48 -8.60
N THR A 410 -18.95 0.34 -9.20
CA THR A 410 -18.54 0.17 -10.60
C THR A 410 -19.43 -0.86 -11.31
N GLU A 411 -20.62 -1.15 -10.79
CA GLU A 411 -21.54 -2.17 -11.33
C GLU A 411 -21.85 -1.97 -12.81
N LYS A 412 -22.04 -0.72 -13.25
CA LYS A 412 -22.30 -0.42 -14.66
C LYS A 412 -21.13 -0.80 -15.56
N ILE A 413 -19.90 -0.59 -15.11
CA ILE A 413 -18.66 -0.99 -15.82
C ILE A 413 -18.59 -2.50 -16.00
N ALA A 414 -18.93 -3.24 -14.94
CA ALA A 414 -18.87 -4.71 -14.92
C ALA A 414 -20.01 -5.38 -15.71
N GLN A 415 -21.14 -4.70 -15.91
CA GLN A 415 -22.35 -5.29 -16.49
C GLN A 415 -22.57 -4.93 -17.97
N HIS A 416 -21.77 -4.03 -18.54
CA HIS A 416 -21.94 -3.57 -19.92
C HIS A 416 -20.65 -3.73 -20.73
N THR A 417 -20.81 -3.84 -22.05
CA THR A 417 -19.70 -3.90 -23.01
C THR A 417 -18.98 -2.56 -23.10
N ASN A 418 -17.76 -2.59 -23.63
CA ASN A 418 -16.99 -1.35 -23.85
C ASN A 418 -17.74 -0.40 -24.79
N ALA A 419 -18.36 -0.92 -25.86
CA ALA A 419 -19.13 -0.11 -26.80
C ALA A 419 -20.35 0.58 -26.16
N GLU A 420 -21.08 -0.10 -25.29
CA GLU A 420 -22.23 0.46 -24.59
C GLU A 420 -21.81 1.59 -23.62
N LEU A 421 -20.73 1.39 -22.87
CA LEU A 421 -20.19 2.39 -21.94
C LEU A 421 -19.69 3.64 -22.69
N ILE A 422 -18.93 3.45 -23.77
CA ILE A 422 -18.40 4.53 -24.60
C ILE A 422 -19.51 5.36 -25.26
N SER A 423 -20.67 4.76 -25.50
CA SER A 423 -21.82 5.48 -26.07
C SER A 423 -22.37 6.59 -25.16
N GLY A 424 -22.03 6.56 -23.85
CA GLY A 424 -22.54 7.49 -22.84
C GLY A 424 -24.02 7.31 -22.49
N LYS A 425 -24.71 6.31 -23.07
CA LYS A 425 -26.15 6.07 -22.84
C LYS A 425 -26.45 5.28 -21.57
N VAL A 426 -25.49 4.47 -21.10
CA VAL A 426 -25.62 3.63 -19.90
C VAL A 426 -25.41 4.47 -18.63
N CYS A 427 -24.44 5.37 -18.66
CA CYS A 427 -24.03 6.20 -17.54
C CYS A 427 -23.21 7.39 -18.00
N ASN A 428 -23.10 8.39 -17.13
CA ASN A 428 -22.16 9.48 -17.34
C ASN A 428 -20.74 8.95 -17.17
N GLN A 429 -19.92 9.13 -18.20
CA GLN A 429 -18.54 8.62 -18.20
C GLN A 429 -17.60 9.45 -17.30
N ARG A 430 -18.03 10.63 -16.85
CA ARG A 430 -17.27 11.52 -15.98
C ARG A 430 -18.12 11.87 -14.76
N SER A 431 -17.46 12.18 -13.64
CA SER A 431 -18.14 12.57 -12.41
C SER A 431 -19.04 13.78 -12.59
N THR A 432 -20.24 13.70 -12.02
CA THR A 432 -21.17 14.81 -11.92
C THR A 432 -20.61 15.87 -10.97
N ASN A 433 -20.46 17.12 -11.44
CA ASN A 433 -20.06 18.22 -10.59
C ASN A 433 -21.26 18.76 -9.79
N VAL A 434 -21.26 18.51 -8.48
CA VAL A 434 -22.38 18.83 -7.59
C VAL A 434 -22.26 20.21 -6.95
N TRP A 435 -21.24 21.00 -7.28
CA TRP A 435 -21.07 22.34 -6.72
C TRP A 435 -22.03 23.34 -7.37
N VAL A 436 -22.46 24.33 -6.58
CA VAL A 436 -23.20 25.49 -7.08
C VAL A 436 -22.31 26.23 -8.09
N ASP A 437 -22.88 26.54 -9.26
CA ASP A 437 -22.19 27.15 -10.41
C ASP A 437 -20.93 26.41 -10.90
N GLY A 438 -20.76 25.14 -10.51
CA GLY A 438 -19.56 24.35 -10.84
C GLY A 438 -18.31 24.73 -10.05
N LYS A 439 -18.44 25.59 -9.02
CA LYS A 439 -17.30 26.10 -8.25
C LYS A 439 -16.90 25.13 -7.12
N ILE A 440 -15.86 24.34 -7.38
CA ILE A 440 -15.23 23.44 -6.39
C ILE A 440 -14.90 24.19 -5.09
N GLY A 441 -15.16 23.56 -3.95
CA GLY A 441 -14.97 24.15 -2.61
C GLY A 441 -16.02 25.18 -2.19
N GLY A 442 -17.06 25.38 -3.01
CA GLY A 442 -18.21 26.24 -2.70
C GLY A 442 -19.30 25.55 -1.88
N LEU A 443 -20.57 25.88 -2.15
CA LEU A 443 -21.71 25.15 -1.60
C LEU A 443 -22.05 23.96 -2.51
N VAL A 444 -22.39 22.83 -1.91
CA VAL A 444 -22.92 21.67 -2.64
C VAL A 444 -24.39 21.92 -2.99
N ASP A 445 -24.75 21.77 -4.27
CA ASP A 445 -26.12 21.77 -4.75
C ASP A 445 -26.74 20.38 -4.53
N VAL A 446 -27.49 20.26 -3.45
CA VAL A 446 -28.13 19.00 -3.03
C VAL A 446 -29.05 18.40 -4.10
N ARG A 447 -29.59 19.24 -5.01
CA ARG A 447 -30.49 18.81 -6.09
C ARG A 447 -29.77 18.01 -7.15
N LYS A 448 -28.45 18.17 -7.28
CA LYS A 448 -27.59 17.39 -8.19
C LYS A 448 -27.12 16.07 -7.60
N LEU A 449 -27.16 15.89 -6.27
CA LEU A 449 -26.67 14.66 -5.63
C LEU A 449 -27.34 13.36 -6.12
N PRO A 450 -28.65 13.32 -6.44
CA PRO A 450 -29.26 12.13 -7.05
C PRO A 450 -28.66 11.74 -8.39
N GLU A 451 -28.08 12.70 -9.14
CA GLU A 451 -27.51 12.47 -10.46
C GLU A 451 -26.18 11.71 -10.39
N VAL A 452 -25.46 11.79 -9.26
CA VAL A 452 -24.18 11.06 -9.04
C VAL A 452 -24.35 9.55 -9.21
N ALA A 453 -25.51 8.99 -8.85
CA ALA A 453 -25.82 7.56 -9.07
C ALA A 453 -25.91 7.18 -10.56
N ASN A 454 -26.03 8.16 -11.46
CA ASN A 454 -26.04 7.94 -12.89
C ASN A 454 -24.62 7.83 -13.46
N ASP A 455 -23.59 8.25 -12.74
CA ASP A 455 -22.19 8.15 -13.16
C ASP A 455 -21.75 6.69 -13.23
N CYS A 456 -20.84 6.38 -14.16
CA CYS A 456 -20.34 5.02 -14.34
C CYS A 456 -19.53 4.54 -13.12
N VAL A 457 -18.92 5.49 -12.40
CA VAL A 457 -18.16 5.28 -11.18
C VAL A 457 -18.58 6.33 -10.16
N HIS A 458 -19.02 5.91 -8.98
CA HIS A 458 -19.47 6.80 -7.90
C HIS A 458 -19.34 6.10 -6.54
N PRO A 459 -19.28 6.80 -5.39
CA PRO A 459 -19.24 6.16 -4.09
C PRO A 459 -20.45 5.27 -3.85
N ALA A 460 -20.28 4.14 -3.16
CA ALA A 460 -21.37 3.22 -2.82
C ALA A 460 -22.52 3.93 -2.08
N LEU A 461 -22.21 5.00 -1.32
CA LEU A 461 -23.19 5.87 -0.68
C LEU A 461 -24.22 6.43 -1.66
N ASN A 462 -23.79 6.88 -2.84
CA ASN A 462 -24.65 7.59 -3.78
C ASN A 462 -25.66 6.67 -4.47
N SER A 463 -25.45 5.35 -4.46
CA SER A 463 -26.42 4.36 -4.94
C SER A 463 -27.18 3.65 -3.82
N ASP A 464 -27.01 4.05 -2.55
CA ASP A 464 -27.81 3.49 -1.46
C ASP A 464 -29.30 3.87 -1.63
N PRO A 465 -30.23 2.89 -1.62
CA PRO A 465 -31.66 3.17 -1.82
C PRO A 465 -32.26 4.13 -0.80
N GLY A 466 -31.80 4.08 0.46
CA GLY A 466 -32.25 4.96 1.52
C GLY A 466 -31.75 6.40 1.33
N VAL A 467 -30.50 6.56 0.88
CA VAL A 467 -29.94 7.87 0.52
C VAL A 467 -30.69 8.47 -0.66
N LEU A 468 -30.92 7.70 -1.73
CA LEU A 468 -31.66 8.17 -2.90
C LEU A 468 -33.10 8.55 -2.55
N ALA A 469 -33.78 7.77 -1.70
CA ALA A 469 -35.12 8.13 -1.22
C ALA A 469 -35.10 9.42 -0.39
N MET A 470 -34.11 9.60 0.47
CA MET A 470 -33.93 10.80 1.28
C MET A 470 -33.70 12.05 0.42
N LEU A 471 -32.85 11.97 -0.60
CA LEU A 471 -32.57 13.09 -1.50
C LEU A 471 -33.78 13.47 -2.38
N LYS A 472 -34.61 12.48 -2.75
CA LYS A 472 -35.83 12.67 -3.56
C LYS A 472 -37.06 13.09 -2.75
N SER A 473 -36.99 13.09 -1.42
CA SER A 473 -38.15 13.41 -0.57
C SER A 473 -38.58 14.87 -0.72
N ASP A 474 -39.86 15.11 -0.96
CA ASP A 474 -40.45 16.45 -0.94
C ASP A 474 -40.76 16.94 0.49
N GLU A 475 -40.65 16.05 1.49
CA GLU A 475 -40.90 16.38 2.91
C GLU A 475 -39.69 17.06 3.57
N LEU A 476 -38.51 16.95 2.97
CA LEU A 476 -37.27 17.54 3.47
C LEU A 476 -36.88 18.75 2.64
N SER A 477 -36.52 19.84 3.31
CA SER A 477 -35.87 20.98 2.65
C SER A 477 -34.48 20.60 2.13
N ASP A 478 -33.99 21.38 1.16
CA ASP A 478 -32.64 21.20 0.61
C ASP A 478 -31.54 21.26 1.68
N VAL A 479 -31.72 22.12 2.70
CA VAL A 479 -30.78 22.23 3.82
C VAL A 479 -30.79 20.96 4.69
N GLU A 480 -31.97 20.41 4.98
CA GLU A 480 -32.07 19.17 5.77
C GLU A 480 -31.48 17.97 5.03
N LYS A 481 -31.72 17.89 3.71
CA LYS A 481 -31.10 16.89 2.85
C LYS A 481 -29.58 17.00 2.86
N LEU A 482 -29.05 18.21 2.70
CA LEU A 482 -27.60 18.47 2.70
C LEU A 482 -26.97 18.08 4.03
N VAL A 483 -27.54 18.51 5.17
CA VAL A 483 -27.03 18.17 6.51
C VAL A 483 -27.01 16.65 6.73
N ARG A 484 -28.08 15.94 6.32
CA ARG A 484 -28.14 14.48 6.43
C ARG A 484 -27.11 13.81 5.51
N TYR A 485 -27.01 14.26 4.27
CA TYR A 485 -26.06 13.72 3.29
C TYR A 485 -24.62 13.89 3.76
N THR A 486 -24.20 15.10 4.16
CA THR A 486 -22.82 15.34 4.63
C THR A 486 -22.45 14.44 5.81
N ARG A 487 -23.38 14.18 6.73
CA ARG A 487 -23.14 13.23 7.84
C ARG A 487 -22.92 11.80 7.35
N LEU A 488 -23.66 11.35 6.34
CA LEU A 488 -23.52 10.02 5.76
C LEU A 488 -22.26 9.92 4.90
N GLU A 489 -21.95 10.96 4.14
CA GLU A 489 -20.72 11.13 3.37
C GLU A 489 -19.50 10.90 4.25
N THR A 490 -19.41 11.61 5.38
CA THR A 490 -18.28 11.47 6.31
C THR A 490 -18.23 10.07 6.94
N ARG A 491 -19.39 9.42 7.16
CA ARG A 491 -19.45 8.05 7.71
C ARG A 491 -19.13 6.96 6.68
N SER A 492 -19.36 7.24 5.40
CA SER A 492 -19.06 6.33 4.29
C SER A 492 -17.58 6.20 3.97
N ARG A 493 -16.76 7.00 4.67
CA ARG A 493 -15.32 6.98 4.56
C ARG A 493 -14.72 6.68 5.92
N PHE A 494 -13.59 5.99 5.90
CA PHE A 494 -12.74 5.85 7.07
C PHE A 494 -11.54 6.79 6.92
N THR A 495 -11.58 7.92 7.63
CA THR A 495 -10.43 8.83 7.75
C THR A 495 -9.67 8.51 9.02
N TYR A 496 -8.37 8.24 8.90
CA TYR A 496 -7.54 7.92 10.05
C TYR A 496 -7.27 9.18 10.89
N THR A 497 -7.55 9.09 12.20
CA THR A 497 -7.25 10.15 13.19
C THR A 497 -6.75 9.49 14.49
N PRO A 498 -5.63 9.91 15.09
CA PRO A 498 -4.78 11.05 14.72
C PRO A 498 -3.79 10.67 13.62
N PRO A 499 -3.72 11.38 12.48
CA PRO A 499 -2.73 11.10 11.46
C PRO A 499 -1.37 11.43 12.03
N LEU A 500 -0.59 10.38 12.19
CA LEU A 500 0.84 10.47 12.30
C LEU A 500 1.33 10.87 10.91
N VAL A 501 1.93 12.03 10.88
CA VAL A 501 1.61 13.06 9.89
C VAL A 501 2.37 12.90 8.58
N SER A 502 1.88 13.61 7.56
CA SER A 502 2.49 13.94 6.27
C SER A 502 1.84 13.24 5.04
N MET A 503 1.53 14.08 4.03
CA MET A 503 0.99 14.00 2.63
C MET A 503 0.29 12.73 2.05
N VAL A 504 0.52 11.50 2.51
CA VAL A 504 0.18 10.27 1.74
C VAL A 504 -0.81 9.34 2.45
N GLY A 505 -0.92 9.39 3.79
CA GLY A 505 -1.95 8.69 4.56
C GLY A 505 -2.11 7.19 4.23
N VAL A 506 -3.29 6.77 3.77
CA VAL A 506 -3.60 5.37 3.38
C VAL A 506 -2.97 5.05 2.01
N HIS A 507 -2.30 3.89 1.91
CA HIS A 507 -1.65 3.42 0.69
C HIS A 507 -2.45 2.39 -0.06
N SER A 508 -2.66 1.20 0.49
CA SER A 508 -3.40 0.11 -0.16
C SER A 508 -4.73 -0.15 0.51
N ALA A 509 -5.68 -0.67 -0.26
CA ALA A 509 -6.97 -1.14 0.24
C ALA A 509 -7.35 -2.46 -0.43
N VAL A 510 -7.21 -3.57 0.30
CA VAL A 510 -7.37 -4.92 -0.24
C VAL A 510 -8.49 -5.65 0.50
N PRO A 511 -9.57 -6.05 -0.18
CA PRO A 511 -10.62 -6.86 0.43
C PRO A 511 -10.07 -8.23 0.87
N VAL A 512 -10.51 -8.72 2.03
CA VAL A 512 -10.12 -10.05 2.50
C VAL A 512 -10.92 -11.11 1.73
N PRO A 513 -10.28 -11.99 0.94
CA PRO A 513 -10.97 -13.00 0.15
C PRO A 513 -11.64 -14.04 1.06
N ASN A 514 -12.66 -14.72 0.53
CA ASN A 514 -13.40 -15.82 1.19
C ASN A 514 -14.03 -15.50 2.56
N ARG A 515 -14.13 -14.22 2.94
CA ARG A 515 -14.78 -13.78 4.18
C ARG A 515 -15.94 -12.83 3.88
N PRO A 516 -17.06 -13.34 3.36
CA PRO A 516 -18.18 -12.49 2.96
C PRO A 516 -18.87 -11.87 4.18
N SER A 517 -19.43 -10.68 3.99
CA SER A 517 -20.34 -10.02 4.92
C SER A 517 -21.49 -10.95 5.28
N ARG A 518 -21.78 -11.06 6.57
CA ARG A 518 -22.89 -11.85 7.12
C ARG A 518 -24.21 -11.07 7.15
N SER A 519 -24.23 -9.85 6.61
CA SER A 519 -25.44 -9.06 6.51
C SER A 519 -26.48 -9.75 5.62
N ARG A 520 -27.78 -9.60 5.95
CA ARG A 520 -28.88 -10.20 5.18
C ARG A 520 -28.93 -9.72 3.73
N ASN A 521 -28.37 -8.55 3.45
CA ASN A 521 -28.44 -7.87 2.16
C ASN A 521 -27.17 -8.05 1.31
N ASN A 522 -26.43 -9.14 1.52
CA ASN A 522 -25.22 -9.47 0.76
C ASN A 522 -25.38 -10.69 -0.18
N PRO A 523 -26.31 -10.67 -1.16
CA PRO A 523 -26.53 -11.81 -2.06
C PRO A 523 -25.34 -12.05 -3.01
N LYS A 524 -24.43 -11.08 -3.17
CA LYS A 524 -23.26 -11.16 -4.05
C LYS A 524 -21.99 -11.65 -3.34
N GLY A 525 -22.07 -12.02 -2.06
CA GLY A 525 -20.93 -12.56 -1.30
C GLY A 525 -19.78 -11.55 -1.11
N ARG A 526 -20.10 -10.25 -1.03
CA ARG A 526 -19.13 -9.17 -0.86
C ARG A 526 -18.36 -9.31 0.46
N PRO A 527 -17.09 -8.89 0.51
CA PRO A 527 -16.22 -9.07 1.67
C PRO A 527 -16.73 -8.33 2.91
N ALA A 528 -16.48 -8.90 4.09
CA ALA A 528 -16.74 -8.29 5.39
C ALA A 528 -15.59 -7.38 5.86
N TYR A 529 -14.38 -7.58 5.32
CA TYR A 529 -13.16 -6.94 5.80
C TYR A 529 -12.29 -6.41 4.67
N VAL A 530 -11.54 -5.35 4.97
CA VAL A 530 -10.49 -4.78 4.12
C VAL A 530 -9.23 -4.58 4.94
N VAL A 531 -8.09 -4.95 4.39
CA VAL A 531 -6.77 -4.63 4.92
C VAL A 531 -6.30 -3.32 4.29
N LEU A 532 -5.89 -2.38 5.15
CA LEU A 532 -5.26 -1.13 4.75
C LEU A 532 -3.80 -1.10 5.15
N THR A 533 -2.95 -0.56 4.29
CA THR A 533 -1.58 -0.14 4.63
C THR A 533 -1.46 1.37 4.57
N GLU A 534 -0.41 1.92 5.17
CA GLU A 534 -0.22 3.36 5.34
C GLU A 534 1.18 3.74 4.81
N GLU A 535 1.26 4.59 3.77
CA GLU A 535 2.54 4.98 3.16
C GLU A 535 2.98 6.37 3.59
N TRP A 536 4.29 6.52 3.83
CA TRP A 536 4.92 7.83 3.78
C TRP A 536 6.31 7.82 3.13
N PRO A 537 6.55 8.64 2.10
CA PRO A 537 7.90 8.93 1.70
C PRO A 537 8.47 9.96 2.69
N PHE A 538 9.58 9.64 3.36
CA PHE A 538 10.46 10.56 4.12
C PHE A 538 10.36 10.61 5.65
N GLY A 539 10.04 9.49 6.32
CA GLY A 539 10.47 9.18 7.69
C GLY A 539 10.61 10.31 8.72
N PRO A 540 9.60 11.17 8.95
CA PRO A 540 9.47 11.80 10.23
C PRO A 540 8.65 10.87 11.15
N CYS A 541 9.04 10.80 12.40
CA CYS A 541 8.38 9.94 13.35
C CYS A 541 6.93 10.38 13.64
N PRO A 542 6.02 9.42 13.91
CA PRO A 542 6.24 7.96 14.00
C PRO A 542 6.02 7.18 12.68
N GLU A 543 6.44 5.92 12.69
CA GLU A 543 6.24 4.99 11.57
C GLU A 543 4.82 4.43 11.50
N ARG A 544 4.48 3.88 10.33
CA ARG A 544 3.11 3.53 9.97
C ARG A 544 2.87 2.03 9.92
N GLY A 545 1.59 1.65 10.02
CA GLY A 545 1.21 0.27 10.21
C GLY A 545 0.17 -0.24 9.21
N LEU A 546 -0.49 -1.32 9.62
CA LEU A 546 -1.56 -1.98 8.91
C LEU A 546 -2.85 -1.86 9.73
N ARG A 547 -3.98 -1.65 9.07
CA ARG A 547 -5.31 -1.62 9.69
C ARG A 547 -6.21 -2.67 9.07
N ILE A 548 -7.19 -3.12 9.84
CA ILE A 548 -8.29 -3.95 9.36
C ILE A 548 -9.59 -3.18 9.57
N LEU A 549 -10.31 -2.96 8.48
CA LEU A 549 -11.64 -2.36 8.50
C LEU A 549 -12.71 -3.45 8.40
N ASN A 550 -13.78 -3.29 9.17
CA ASN A 550 -15.07 -3.92 8.95
C ASN A 550 -15.85 -3.10 7.91
N ILE A 551 -16.31 -3.77 6.87
CA ILE A 551 -17.13 -3.23 5.78
C ILE A 551 -18.40 -4.07 5.55
N GLU A 552 -18.92 -4.71 6.61
CA GLU A 552 -20.23 -5.38 6.61
C GLU A 552 -21.35 -4.46 6.07
N SER A 553 -21.15 -3.15 6.23
CA SER A 553 -21.87 -2.11 5.51
C SER A 553 -20.86 -1.25 4.73
N GLU A 554 -20.98 -1.25 3.40
CA GLU A 554 -20.07 -0.54 2.49
C GLU A 554 -20.07 0.98 2.69
N ILE A 555 -21.12 1.52 3.31
CA ILE A 555 -21.30 2.96 3.57
C ILE A 555 -21.03 3.34 5.02
N THR A 556 -20.49 2.42 5.82
CA THR A 556 -20.05 2.68 7.21
C THR A 556 -18.82 1.86 7.56
N PRO A 557 -17.68 2.03 6.85
CA PRO A 557 -16.44 1.35 7.21
C PRO A 557 -15.97 1.72 8.63
N MET A 558 -15.49 0.73 9.38
CA MET A 558 -15.02 0.93 10.76
C MET A 558 -13.73 0.17 11.01
N MET A 559 -12.71 0.82 11.57
CA MET A 559 -11.50 0.11 12.02
C MET A 559 -11.85 -0.83 13.19
N ILE A 560 -11.44 -2.09 13.06
CA ILE A 560 -11.64 -3.12 14.09
C ILE A 560 -10.33 -3.73 14.59
N GLY A 561 -9.25 -3.59 13.84
CA GLY A 561 -7.93 -4.09 14.23
C GLY A 561 -6.82 -3.27 13.60
N ALA A 562 -5.63 -3.37 14.20
CA ALA A 562 -4.42 -2.76 13.68
C ALA A 562 -3.20 -3.57 14.09
N HIS A 563 -2.19 -3.56 13.22
CA HIS A 563 -0.87 -4.09 13.49
C HIS A 563 0.16 -3.00 13.24
N ALA A 564 1.13 -2.88 14.13
CA ALA A 564 2.15 -1.84 14.11
C ALA A 564 3.44 -2.39 14.70
N MET A 565 4.58 -1.84 14.29
CA MET A 565 5.90 -2.21 14.81
C MET A 565 6.26 -1.36 16.03
N SER A 566 7.31 -1.73 16.76
CA SER A 566 7.74 -0.95 17.93
C SER A 566 8.11 0.49 17.58
N ASP A 567 8.70 0.73 16.40
CA ASP A 567 8.99 2.07 15.87
C ASP A 567 7.77 2.79 15.26
N SER A 568 6.59 2.17 15.25
CA SER A 568 5.33 2.91 15.05
C SER A 568 4.93 3.71 16.29
N MET A 569 5.58 3.49 17.44
CA MET A 569 5.49 4.39 18.59
C MET A 569 6.42 5.59 18.39
N LEU A 570 5.94 6.80 18.71
CA LEU A 570 6.68 8.04 18.48
C LEU A 570 8.02 8.05 19.20
N GLU A 571 8.04 7.66 20.47
CA GLU A 571 9.23 7.66 21.31
C GLU A 571 10.30 6.71 20.74
N ASN A 572 9.90 5.48 20.39
CA ASN A 572 10.80 4.49 19.82
C ASN A 572 11.31 4.89 18.43
N CYS A 573 10.46 5.50 17.61
CA CYS A 573 10.89 6.02 16.31
C CYS A 573 11.96 7.12 16.46
N LEU A 574 11.72 8.07 17.37
CA LEU A 574 12.65 9.19 17.61
C LEU A 574 14.00 8.68 18.12
N GLU A 575 14.02 7.60 18.89
CA GLU A 575 15.21 7.00 19.47
C GLU A 575 15.88 5.91 18.60
N GLN A 576 15.33 5.61 17.41
CA GLN A 576 15.82 4.51 16.58
C GLN A 576 17.31 4.67 16.23
N PRO A 577 18.18 3.72 16.61
CA PRO A 577 19.63 3.87 16.45
C PRO A 577 20.05 3.80 14.98
N LYS A 578 21.22 4.38 14.68
CA LYS A 578 21.84 4.30 13.35
C LYS A 578 22.61 2.98 13.18
N PRO A 579 22.24 2.12 12.22
CA PRO A 579 22.93 0.86 12.01
C PRO A 579 24.38 1.05 11.48
N PRO A 580 25.30 0.13 11.79
CA PRO A 580 26.67 0.17 11.30
C PRO A 580 26.74 0.16 9.77
N GLY A 581 27.45 1.15 9.20
CA GLY A 581 27.62 1.30 7.75
C GLY A 581 26.46 1.98 7.02
N ALA A 582 25.32 2.19 7.68
CA ALA A 582 24.16 2.83 7.07
C ALA A 582 24.41 4.32 6.76
N THR A 583 24.04 4.75 5.57
CA THR A 583 24.15 6.14 5.12
C THR A 583 22.82 6.89 5.14
N ILE A 584 21.70 6.16 5.13
CA ILE A 584 20.33 6.65 5.22
C ILE A 584 19.59 5.89 6.32
N ARG A 585 18.49 6.42 6.86
CA ARG A 585 17.58 5.63 7.71
C ARG A 585 16.62 4.86 6.79
N PRO A 586 16.37 3.59 7.09
CA PRO A 586 15.49 2.79 6.26
C PRO A 586 14.03 3.25 6.48
N MET A 587 13.18 3.03 5.48
CA MET A 587 11.75 3.32 5.61
C MET A 587 11.05 2.17 6.33
N MET A 588 10.22 2.43 7.34
CA MET A 588 9.74 1.39 8.27
C MET A 588 8.21 1.29 8.30
N HIS A 589 7.54 1.43 7.16
CA HIS A 589 6.08 1.36 7.07
C HIS A 589 5.59 0.19 6.21
N ALA A 590 4.38 -0.27 6.49
CA ALA A 590 3.67 -1.23 5.67
C ALA A 590 3.29 -0.57 4.33
N HIS A 591 3.72 -1.17 3.21
CA HIS A 591 3.52 -0.57 1.89
C HIS A 591 2.60 -1.43 1.03
N ASN A 592 2.96 -2.69 0.77
CA ASN A 592 2.29 -3.48 -0.26
C ASN A 592 1.82 -4.85 0.28
N PRO A 593 0.52 -5.06 0.56
CA PRO A 593 0.01 -6.31 1.09
C PRO A 593 -0.49 -7.27 -0.01
N THR A 594 -0.19 -8.55 0.18
CA THR A 594 -0.84 -9.70 -0.45
C THR A 594 -1.71 -10.38 0.61
N VAL A 595 -3.03 -10.34 0.42
CA VAL A 595 -4.03 -10.73 1.43
C VAL A 595 -4.66 -12.06 1.04
N LEU A 596 -4.52 -13.05 1.92
CA LEU A 596 -5.24 -14.33 1.88
C LEU A 596 -6.41 -14.28 2.87
N GLU A 597 -7.13 -15.39 3.02
CA GLU A 597 -8.33 -15.46 3.86
C GLU A 597 -8.02 -15.13 5.33
N ASN A 598 -6.96 -15.73 5.89
CA ASN A 598 -6.56 -15.53 7.27
C ASN A 598 -5.10 -15.10 7.43
N LEU A 599 -4.37 -14.82 6.34
CA LEU A 599 -2.96 -14.46 6.37
C LEU A 599 -2.69 -13.27 5.45
N VAL A 600 -1.87 -12.33 5.90
CA VAL A 600 -1.39 -11.22 5.07
C VAL A 600 0.13 -11.30 4.97
N PHE A 601 0.66 -11.35 3.76
CA PHE A 601 2.05 -11.01 3.51
C PHE A 601 2.14 -9.53 3.18
N VAL A 602 3.01 -8.78 3.84
CA VAL A 602 3.15 -7.35 3.57
C VAL A 602 4.62 -6.96 3.48
N GLY A 603 4.97 -6.27 2.41
CA GLY A 603 6.23 -5.54 2.34
C GLY A 603 6.19 -4.41 3.37
N TRP A 604 7.02 -4.52 4.39
CA TRP A 604 7.21 -3.49 5.42
C TRP A 604 8.55 -2.79 5.22
N LEU A 605 8.93 -2.60 3.95
CA LEU A 605 10.13 -1.86 3.57
C LEU A 605 11.37 -2.38 4.31
N GLY A 606 12.06 -1.54 5.08
CA GLY A 606 13.24 -1.97 5.80
C GLY A 606 12.97 -2.84 7.04
N HIS A 607 11.71 -3.15 7.35
CA HIS A 607 11.32 -4.27 8.21
C HIS A 607 11.25 -5.61 7.47
N GLY A 608 11.42 -5.62 6.14
CA GLY A 608 11.33 -6.79 5.30
C GLY A 608 9.88 -7.22 5.02
N VAL A 609 9.68 -8.49 4.67
CA VAL A 609 8.35 -9.09 4.52
C VAL A 609 7.83 -9.54 5.86
N ARG A 610 6.59 -9.20 6.19
CA ARG A 610 5.88 -9.66 7.40
C ARG A 610 4.73 -10.59 7.02
N ALA A 611 4.52 -11.63 7.82
CA ALA A 611 3.36 -12.51 7.74
C ALA A 611 2.46 -12.26 8.96
N ILE A 612 1.25 -11.77 8.74
CA ILE A 612 0.29 -11.38 9.78
C ILE A 612 -0.94 -12.29 9.71
N ASP A 613 -1.21 -13.06 10.76
CA ASP A 613 -2.44 -13.83 10.91
C ASP A 613 -3.59 -12.88 11.25
N ILE A 614 -4.62 -12.89 10.41
CA ILE A 614 -5.83 -12.07 10.50
C ILE A 614 -7.10 -12.91 10.70
N SER A 615 -6.97 -14.20 11.08
CA SER A 615 -8.11 -15.08 11.39
C SER A 615 -9.06 -14.44 12.40
N ASN A 616 -8.50 -13.80 13.44
CA ASN A 616 -9.19 -12.83 14.27
C ASN A 616 -8.85 -11.39 13.80
N PRO A 617 -9.71 -10.72 13.02
CA PRO A 617 -9.43 -9.39 12.48
C PRO A 617 -9.41 -8.29 13.55
N PHE A 618 -9.87 -8.58 14.77
CA PHE A 618 -9.76 -7.66 15.92
C PHE A 618 -8.39 -7.71 16.60
N ASN A 619 -7.60 -8.74 16.32
CA ASN A 619 -6.29 -8.94 16.91
C ASN A 619 -5.31 -9.55 15.88
N PRO A 620 -4.86 -8.77 14.89
CA PRO A 620 -3.89 -9.23 13.90
C PRO A 620 -2.51 -9.47 14.53
N ILE A 621 -1.94 -10.67 14.34
CA ILE A 621 -0.71 -11.13 15.01
C ILE A 621 0.37 -11.46 14.00
N GLU A 622 1.60 -10.98 14.21
CA GLU A 622 2.74 -11.37 13.37
C GLU A 622 3.16 -12.82 13.66
N VAL A 623 3.03 -13.66 12.64
CA VAL A 623 3.37 -15.09 12.66
C VAL A 623 4.62 -15.42 11.83
N GLY A 624 5.30 -14.43 11.24
CA GLY A 624 6.56 -14.63 10.56
C GLY A 624 7.15 -13.34 10.00
N HIS A 625 8.45 -13.36 9.75
CA HIS A 625 9.18 -12.24 9.15
C HIS A 625 10.39 -12.71 8.36
N ALA A 626 10.74 -11.94 7.33
CA ALA A 626 11.91 -12.18 6.50
C ALA A 626 12.52 -10.84 6.07
N ARG A 627 13.72 -10.53 6.57
CA ARG A 627 14.45 -9.31 6.21
C ARG A 627 15.80 -9.64 5.58
N PRO A 628 15.98 -9.41 4.27
CA PRO A 628 17.28 -9.56 3.65
C PRO A 628 18.34 -8.60 4.19
N VAL A 629 19.60 -8.97 3.98
CA VAL A 629 20.80 -8.19 4.29
C VAL A 629 21.80 -8.33 3.14
N PRO A 630 22.72 -7.36 2.95
CA PRO A 630 22.90 -6.14 3.74
C PRO A 630 21.87 -5.04 3.41
N TRP A 631 21.45 -4.28 4.42
CA TRP A 631 20.58 -3.10 4.24
C TRP A 631 19.26 -3.31 3.48
N GLY A 632 18.61 -4.49 3.62
CA GLY A 632 17.36 -4.77 2.90
C GLY A 632 16.24 -3.76 3.20
N ASP A 633 15.57 -3.35 2.14
CA ASP A 633 14.39 -2.49 2.03
C ASP A 633 13.43 -3.03 0.94
N ILE A 634 12.50 -3.90 1.36
CA ILE A 634 11.56 -4.62 0.47
C ILE A 634 10.44 -3.68 0.01
N MET A 635 10.54 -3.21 -1.23
CA MET A 635 9.68 -2.15 -1.77
C MET A 635 8.52 -2.68 -2.63
N THR A 636 8.58 -3.94 -3.06
CA THR A 636 7.54 -4.54 -3.90
C THR A 636 6.46 -5.23 -3.06
N TYR A 637 5.40 -5.66 -3.74
CA TYR A 637 4.41 -6.55 -3.17
C TYR A 637 5.01 -7.96 -3.06
N PRO A 638 4.63 -8.74 -2.03
CA PRO A 638 4.95 -10.17 -1.95
C PRO A 638 4.11 -10.97 -2.96
N ASP A 639 4.58 -11.09 -4.20
CA ASP A 639 3.87 -11.85 -5.24
C ASP A 639 4.11 -13.34 -5.05
N ILE A 640 3.04 -14.14 -5.04
CA ILE A 640 3.12 -15.59 -4.84
C ILE A 640 3.12 -16.28 -6.18
N HIS A 641 4.07 -17.18 -6.41
CA HIS A 641 4.07 -18.12 -7.54
C HIS A 641 4.39 -19.52 -7.03
N ASN A 642 3.42 -20.43 -7.17
CA ASN A 642 3.55 -21.86 -6.84
C ASN A 642 4.08 -22.12 -5.41
N GLY A 643 3.55 -21.42 -4.40
CA GLY A 643 3.95 -21.57 -3.00
C GLY A 643 5.20 -20.80 -2.59
N LEU A 644 5.86 -20.12 -3.53
CA LEU A 644 7.01 -19.25 -3.27
C LEU A 644 6.62 -17.78 -3.36
N ILE A 645 7.25 -16.94 -2.55
CA ILE A 645 7.02 -15.51 -2.45
C ILE A 645 8.21 -14.79 -3.08
N TYR A 646 7.94 -13.96 -4.08
CA TYR A 646 8.92 -13.18 -4.81
C TYR A 646 8.82 -11.73 -4.37
N VAL A 647 9.95 -11.15 -3.97
CA VAL A 647 10.04 -9.75 -3.59
C VAL A 647 11.28 -9.10 -4.16
N GLY A 648 11.11 -7.85 -4.57
CA GLY A 648 12.19 -6.98 -5.01
C GLY A 648 12.58 -5.99 -3.92
N ASP A 649 13.87 -5.81 -3.80
CA ASP A 649 14.54 -4.94 -2.86
C ASP A 649 15.33 -3.88 -3.63
N ASN A 650 15.18 -2.61 -3.25
CA ASN A 650 15.85 -1.52 -3.95
C ASN A 650 17.37 -1.56 -3.77
N HIS A 651 17.87 -2.19 -2.72
CA HIS A 651 19.27 -2.17 -2.31
C HIS A 651 19.98 -3.48 -2.59
N THR A 652 19.23 -4.59 -2.60
CA THR A 652 19.79 -5.95 -2.67
C THR A 652 19.25 -6.80 -3.83
N GLY A 653 18.30 -6.31 -4.63
CA GLY A 653 17.85 -7.01 -5.84
C GLY A 653 16.66 -7.93 -5.60
N LEU A 654 16.62 -9.11 -6.24
CA LEU A 654 15.47 -10.00 -6.19
C LEU A 654 15.67 -11.11 -5.14
N HIS A 655 14.63 -11.40 -4.38
CA HIS A 655 14.62 -12.45 -3.36
C HIS A 655 13.45 -13.41 -3.58
N VAL A 656 13.70 -14.69 -3.32
CA VAL A 656 12.69 -15.75 -3.31
C VAL A 656 12.63 -16.34 -1.92
N LEU A 657 11.42 -16.38 -1.37
CA LEU A 657 11.13 -16.79 -0.01
C LEU A 657 10.10 -17.91 0.00
N LYS A 658 10.17 -18.79 0.99
CA LYS A 658 9.14 -19.81 1.25
C LYS A 658 8.62 -19.65 2.66
N TYR A 659 7.30 -19.50 2.80
CA TYR A 659 6.67 -19.38 4.11
C TYR A 659 6.38 -20.76 4.70
N THR A 660 6.75 -20.97 5.96
CA THR A 660 6.68 -22.27 6.66
C THR A 660 5.95 -22.18 8.00
N GLY A 661 5.24 -21.08 8.26
CA GLY A 661 4.58 -20.80 9.54
C GLY A 661 3.12 -21.25 9.62
N PRO A 662 2.39 -20.80 10.67
CA PRO A 662 0.95 -20.97 10.78
C PRO A 662 0.22 -20.49 9.52
N ARG A 663 -0.79 -21.22 9.05
CA ARG A 663 -1.54 -20.92 7.81
C ARG A 663 -0.72 -21.06 6.52
N ALA A 664 0.45 -21.72 6.54
CA ALA A 664 1.20 -21.98 5.31
C ALA A 664 0.43 -22.82 4.28
N ASP A 665 -0.62 -23.52 4.69
CA ASP A 665 -1.56 -24.22 3.82
C ASP A 665 -2.45 -23.28 2.99
N GLU A 666 -2.65 -22.03 3.41
CA GLU A 666 -3.37 -21.01 2.64
C GLU A 666 -2.54 -20.41 1.50
N VAL A 667 -1.20 -20.56 1.54
CA VAL A 667 -0.31 -20.04 0.50
C VAL A 667 -0.63 -20.74 -0.83
N PRO A 668 -1.09 -20.01 -1.87
CA PRO A 668 -1.53 -20.62 -3.11
C PRO A 668 -0.44 -21.45 -3.78
N LYS A 669 -0.80 -22.68 -4.15
CA LYS A 669 0.03 -23.64 -4.89
C LYS A 669 -0.46 -23.70 -6.34
N ASP A 670 0.46 -23.79 -7.28
CA ASP A 670 0.19 -23.94 -8.73
C ASP A 670 -0.42 -22.69 -9.42
N VAL A 671 -0.26 -21.50 -8.84
CA VAL A 671 -0.87 -20.26 -9.34
C VAL A 671 0.04 -19.05 -9.10
N VAL A 672 -0.21 -17.97 -9.87
CA VAL A 672 0.25 -16.61 -9.55
C VAL A 672 -0.83 -15.90 -8.72
N TYR A 673 -0.44 -15.29 -7.61
CA TYR A 673 -1.35 -14.53 -6.75
C TYR A 673 -0.72 -13.23 -6.24
N SER A 674 -1.38 -12.10 -6.54
CA SER A 674 -0.89 -10.74 -6.28
C SER A 674 -2.00 -9.81 -5.78
N SER A 675 -2.97 -10.32 -5.02
CA SER A 675 -4.30 -9.78 -4.58
C SER A 675 -4.64 -8.28 -4.73
N ASN A 676 -3.68 -7.37 -4.60
CA ASN A 676 -3.83 -5.92 -4.68
C ASN A 676 -3.49 -5.32 -6.06
N ARG A 677 -2.98 -6.12 -7.01
CA ARG A 677 -2.48 -5.61 -8.30
C ARG A 677 -3.29 -6.02 -9.52
N THR A 678 -3.75 -7.26 -9.52
CA THR A 678 -4.40 -7.89 -10.66
C THR A 678 -5.58 -8.70 -10.18
N SER A 679 -6.58 -8.89 -11.05
CA SER A 679 -7.57 -9.94 -10.82
C SER A 679 -6.86 -11.29 -10.64
N PRO A 680 -7.45 -12.28 -9.94
CA PRO A 680 -6.86 -13.60 -9.81
C PRO A 680 -6.49 -14.16 -11.20
N HIS A 681 -5.26 -14.65 -11.36
CA HIS A 681 -4.82 -15.28 -12.60
C HIS A 681 -5.68 -16.54 -12.89
N PRO A 682 -5.86 -16.96 -14.16
CA PRO A 682 -6.76 -18.08 -14.48
C PRO A 682 -6.40 -19.40 -13.78
N SER A 683 -5.11 -19.66 -13.53
CA SER A 683 -4.67 -20.78 -12.70
C SER A 683 -5.17 -20.65 -11.25
N GLY A 684 -5.26 -19.42 -10.73
CA GLY A 684 -5.83 -19.01 -9.45
C GLY A 684 -7.33 -19.26 -9.28
N ARG A 685 -8.11 -19.40 -10.36
CA ARG A 685 -9.58 -19.61 -10.28
C ARG A 685 -9.97 -21.03 -9.85
N THR A 686 -9.02 -21.97 -9.73
CA THR A 686 -9.34 -23.40 -9.58
C THR A 686 -9.54 -23.90 -8.14
N ARG A 687 -9.44 -23.07 -7.09
CA ARG A 687 -9.55 -23.55 -5.69
C ARG A 687 -10.67 -22.99 -4.81
N SER A 688 -11.56 -22.09 -5.27
CA SER A 688 -12.67 -21.62 -4.42
C SER A 688 -13.97 -22.42 -4.54
N ALA A 689 -13.99 -23.48 -5.37
CA ALA A 689 -15.16 -24.35 -5.51
C ALA A 689 -14.75 -25.82 -5.49
N LYS A 690 -14.45 -26.35 -4.31
CA LYS A 690 -14.61 -27.79 -4.02
C LYS A 690 -14.62 -28.05 -2.50
N ASN A 691 -15.82 -28.42 -2.05
CA ASN A 691 -16.26 -29.01 -0.79
C ASN A 691 -16.33 -28.13 0.45
#